data_AF-A0A0A0DHB9-F1
#
_entry.id   AF-A0A0A0DHB9-F1
#
_cell.length_a   1.000
_cell.length_b   1.000
_cell.length_c   1.000
_cell.angle_alpha   90.00
_cell.angle_beta   90.00
_cell.angle_gamma   90.00
#
_symmetry.space_group_name_H-M   'P 1'
#
loop_
_entity.id
_entity.type
_entity.pdbx_description
1 polymer ?
#
loop_
_entity_poly.entity_id
_entity_poly.type
_entity_poly.pdbx_seq_one_letter_code
_entity_poly.pdbx_strand_id
1 'polypeptide(L)'
;MLVRKTNESDSTGKLVYQLFSEANFSNKDFYVENAGEATWIEALKGASKSLKGKQGIPDFNFQSGRFHILIENKKDFSKLETFDENGNLLMDVHSIKEYAVNGAVHYAKWIVEHSSIYDKIFALGIVGSPRRYKIQPYYIENREDGLVIKRLSDVLSFENFKEENIEEYYKVSVLGELSLYQEELKNINEIAYSIHEDLRNYGNLGADNKATVVSAILLALRHGLTANQLTGGVDSSSDGNTIFRAIEDELNNLYQVRSKKIGSLLDTFRFITTDVRLNTKLTELGNRTPLWYFTDRLSNEVYHRVVGGTPFDILGSFYSEFVKYGGNDGSDLGIVLTPLNITSLMADLIEISPTDTVIDPATGTGAFLIASMQKMIEQVEKDDVNYKTSEAKKQAIKKIKSDRLYGIELKSKLYAISATNMILRNDGRAHLEEGDMFHLSLENDGNFDKLLMNPPYSQAKTKVTSHLSEMNFMIKALGRLKCGGRAAFIVPQSTMTSGPKAIKDADYRELKQELLDNNRIIAVITMNPKTFYPYGTSPVVIVLEHGVPQKDSRSILYDFRDDGNILNPHLGMLEDATATEKRKRLLDTIKDKIDIDGVNSIKTTLTADDEWLHSYFYFDDSIPTPKDFLSALRDYATFEYSMKISDRGDIFDD
;
A
#
# COMPACT_ATOMS: atom_id res chain seq x y z
N MET A 1 30.21 -15.84 -26.93
CA MET A 1 30.69 -15.15 -28.14
C MET A 1 30.99 -13.71 -27.73
N LEU A 2 32.16 -13.18 -28.11
CA LEU A 2 32.71 -11.92 -27.60
C LEU A 2 31.69 -10.77 -27.57
N VAL A 3 31.46 -10.21 -26.38
CA VAL A 3 30.81 -8.91 -26.18
C VAL A 3 31.66 -7.89 -26.94
N ARG A 4 31.20 -7.49 -28.13
CA ARG A 4 31.70 -6.24 -28.74
C ARG A 4 31.32 -5.13 -27.78
N LYS A 5 32.32 -4.36 -27.35
CA LYS A 5 32.12 -3.05 -26.73
C LYS A 5 31.20 -2.23 -27.63
N THR A 6 29.91 -2.19 -27.31
CA THR A 6 29.11 -1.03 -27.64
C THR A 6 29.72 0.16 -26.93
N ASN A 7 29.53 1.34 -27.51
CA ASN A 7 30.09 2.58 -26.99
C ASN A 7 29.64 2.82 -25.54
N GLU A 8 30.46 2.41 -24.57
CA GLU A 8 30.48 2.91 -23.18
C GLU A 8 30.73 4.45 -23.12
N SER A 9 30.62 5.16 -24.24
CA SER A 9 30.85 6.61 -24.37
C SER A 9 29.55 7.43 -24.38
N ASP A 10 28.38 6.86 -24.68
CA ASP A 10 27.10 7.61 -24.59
C ASP A 10 26.48 7.49 -23.20
N SER A 11 26.12 8.64 -22.62
CA SER A 11 25.56 8.75 -21.28
C SER A 11 24.21 8.04 -21.14
N THR A 12 23.44 7.97 -22.22
CA THR A 12 22.11 7.35 -22.21
C THR A 12 22.19 5.83 -22.29
N GLY A 13 23.14 5.28 -23.06
CA GLY A 13 23.40 3.84 -23.04
C GLY A 13 23.78 3.33 -21.64
N LYS A 14 24.61 4.09 -20.90
CA LYS A 14 24.94 3.80 -19.49
C LYS A 14 23.72 3.80 -18.58
N LEU A 15 22.81 4.74 -18.78
CA LEU A 15 21.53 4.77 -18.09
C LEU A 15 20.74 3.47 -18.33
N VAL A 16 20.65 3.00 -19.58
CA VAL A 16 19.91 1.75 -19.87
C VAL A 16 20.52 0.54 -19.14
N TYR A 17 21.85 0.42 -19.11
CA TYR A 17 22.52 -0.62 -18.32
C TYR A 17 22.24 -0.48 -16.81
N GLN A 18 22.23 0.74 -16.28
CA GLN A 18 21.89 1.00 -14.89
C GLN A 18 20.45 0.56 -14.59
N LEU A 19 19.49 0.89 -15.46
CA LEU A 19 18.09 0.49 -15.30
C LEU A 19 17.92 -1.04 -15.32
N PHE A 20 18.66 -1.76 -16.17
CA PHE A 20 18.72 -3.23 -16.12
C PHE A 20 19.26 -3.72 -14.78
N SER A 21 20.37 -3.15 -14.31
CA SER A 21 20.98 -3.55 -13.03
C SER A 21 20.07 -3.27 -11.84
N GLU A 22 19.38 -2.13 -11.80
CA GLU A 22 18.44 -1.76 -10.73
C GLU A 22 17.22 -2.69 -10.67
N ALA A 23 16.78 -3.21 -11.82
CA ALA A 23 15.73 -4.20 -11.93
C ALA A 23 16.24 -5.66 -11.80
N ASN A 24 17.51 -5.86 -11.43
CA ASN A 24 18.17 -7.16 -11.28
C ASN A 24 18.23 -8.03 -12.55
N PHE A 25 18.22 -7.42 -13.73
CA PHE A 25 18.55 -8.13 -14.96
C PHE A 25 20.06 -8.39 -15.04
N SER A 26 20.43 -9.59 -15.41
CA SER A 26 21.80 -9.99 -15.72
C SER A 26 22.14 -9.70 -17.19
N ASN A 27 23.43 -9.68 -17.52
CA ASN A 27 23.89 -9.50 -18.91
C ASN A 27 23.46 -10.64 -19.88
N LYS A 28 22.81 -11.70 -19.38
CA LYS A 28 22.25 -12.76 -20.21
C LYS A 28 20.78 -12.52 -20.57
N ASP A 29 20.13 -11.60 -19.86
CA ASP A 29 18.68 -11.41 -19.96
C ASP A 29 18.30 -10.37 -21.03
N PHE A 30 19.28 -9.68 -21.61
CA PHE A 30 19.07 -8.73 -22.69
C PHE A 30 20.17 -8.80 -23.74
N TYR A 31 19.85 -8.30 -24.92
CA TYR A 31 20.74 -8.17 -26.06
C TYR A 31 20.91 -6.70 -26.44
N VAL A 32 22.04 -6.42 -27.09
CA VAL A 32 22.46 -5.07 -27.48
C VAL A 32 22.74 -5.03 -28.97
N GLU A 33 22.21 -4.02 -29.65
CA GLU A 33 22.34 -3.82 -31.10
C GLU A 33 21.99 -5.07 -31.91
N ASN A 34 23.00 -5.65 -32.60
CA ASN A 34 22.85 -6.77 -33.51
C ASN A 34 22.80 -8.14 -32.81
N ALA A 35 22.88 -8.17 -31.47
CA ALA A 35 22.75 -9.40 -30.71
C ALA A 35 21.27 -9.76 -30.53
N GLY A 36 20.98 -11.05 -30.49
CA GLY A 36 19.63 -11.59 -30.31
C GLY A 36 19.58 -13.07 -30.65
N GLU A 37 18.46 -13.71 -30.33
CA GLU A 37 18.16 -15.04 -30.84
C GLU A 37 18.03 -15.03 -32.38
N ALA A 38 18.29 -16.17 -33.02
CA ALA A 38 18.27 -16.26 -34.48
C ALA A 38 16.89 -15.90 -35.08
N THR A 39 15.82 -16.31 -34.42
CA THR A 39 14.43 -15.98 -34.76
C THR A 39 14.16 -14.48 -34.65
N TRP A 40 14.69 -13.84 -33.61
CA TRP A 40 14.57 -12.40 -33.41
C TRP A 40 15.31 -11.60 -34.49
N ILE A 41 16.54 -12.00 -34.80
CA ILE A 41 17.35 -11.40 -35.86
C ILE A 41 16.64 -11.48 -37.22
N GLU A 42 16.01 -12.62 -37.53
CA GLU A 42 15.25 -12.78 -38.77
C GLU A 42 14.00 -11.88 -38.80
N ALA A 43 13.29 -11.71 -37.68
CA ALA A 43 12.13 -10.84 -37.60
C ALA A 43 12.46 -9.35 -37.87
N LEU A 44 13.70 -8.93 -37.60
CA LEU A 44 14.20 -7.57 -37.87
C LEU A 44 14.67 -7.36 -39.32
N LYS A 45 14.65 -8.38 -40.17
CA LYS A 45 15.11 -8.28 -41.56
C LYS A 45 14.18 -7.37 -42.37
N GLY A 46 14.75 -6.32 -42.95
CA GLY A 46 14.00 -5.28 -43.67
C GLY A 46 13.56 -4.09 -42.81
N ALA A 47 13.65 -4.20 -41.47
CA ALA A 47 13.17 -3.19 -40.54
C ALA A 47 14.07 -1.95 -40.42
N SER A 48 15.10 -1.75 -41.25
CA SER A 48 16.00 -0.61 -41.13
C SER A 48 15.26 0.73 -41.17
N LYS A 49 15.59 1.63 -40.23
CA LYS A 49 15.14 3.03 -40.20
C LYS A 49 15.51 3.84 -41.45
N SER A 50 16.39 3.33 -42.31
CA SER A 50 16.68 3.96 -43.61
C SER A 50 15.70 3.57 -44.72
N LEU A 51 14.79 2.63 -44.46
CA LEU A 51 13.82 2.05 -45.41
C LEU A 51 14.46 1.46 -46.69
N LYS A 52 15.72 1.02 -46.60
CA LYS A 52 16.48 0.42 -47.71
C LYS A 52 16.49 -1.12 -47.68
N GLY A 53 15.52 -1.75 -47.03
CA GLY A 53 15.41 -3.22 -46.93
C GLY A 53 16.53 -3.90 -46.14
N LYS A 54 17.33 -3.14 -45.39
CA LYS A 54 18.37 -3.66 -44.49
C LYS A 54 17.76 -4.10 -43.17
N GLN A 55 18.49 -4.90 -42.40
CA GLN A 55 18.10 -5.30 -41.05
C GLN A 55 17.95 -4.09 -40.12
N GLY A 56 16.94 -4.13 -39.24
CA GLY A 56 16.81 -3.24 -38.10
C GLY A 56 17.80 -3.56 -36.99
N ILE A 57 18.23 -2.54 -36.26
CA ILE A 57 19.24 -2.65 -35.19
C ILE A 57 18.72 -1.80 -34.03
N PRO A 58 17.87 -2.37 -33.16
CA PRO A 58 17.45 -1.68 -31.95
C PRO A 58 18.62 -1.56 -30.97
N ASP A 59 18.66 -0.49 -30.17
CA ASP A 59 19.76 -0.27 -29.21
C ASP A 59 19.83 -1.42 -28.20
N PHE A 60 18.68 -1.80 -27.61
CA PHE A 60 18.56 -2.96 -26.72
C PHE A 60 17.27 -3.74 -26.99
N ASN A 61 17.27 -5.03 -26.65
CA ASN A 61 16.07 -5.85 -26.68
C ASN A 61 16.14 -6.99 -25.65
N PHE A 62 14.99 -7.44 -25.18
CA PHE A 62 14.88 -8.62 -24.32
C PHE A 62 13.49 -9.24 -24.39
N GLN A 63 13.35 -10.45 -23.86
CA GLN A 63 12.07 -11.15 -23.72
C GLN A 63 11.66 -11.22 -22.25
N SER A 64 10.37 -11.06 -21.98
CA SER A 64 9.78 -11.26 -20.66
C SER A 64 8.44 -11.98 -20.79
N GLY A 65 8.38 -13.22 -20.33
CA GLY A 65 7.25 -14.12 -20.60
C GLY A 65 6.97 -14.23 -22.10
N ARG A 66 5.73 -13.93 -22.51
CA ARG A 66 5.32 -13.92 -23.93
C ARG A 66 5.56 -12.59 -24.64
N PHE A 67 6.05 -11.57 -23.95
CA PHE A 67 6.24 -10.23 -24.51
C PHE A 67 7.69 -10.02 -24.95
N HIS A 68 7.87 -9.31 -26.05
CA HIS A 68 9.18 -8.81 -26.45
C HIS A 68 9.29 -7.33 -26.17
N ILE A 69 10.45 -6.90 -25.69
CA ILE A 69 10.71 -5.52 -25.32
C ILE A 69 11.83 -5.00 -26.20
N LEU A 70 11.57 -3.86 -26.84
CA LEU A 70 12.47 -3.13 -27.72
C LEU A 70 12.80 -1.78 -27.10
N ILE A 71 14.06 -1.40 -27.11
CA ILE A 71 14.50 -0.13 -26.55
C ILE A 71 15.28 0.66 -27.60
N GLU A 72 14.93 1.93 -27.69
CA GLU A 72 15.73 2.96 -28.35
C GLU A 72 16.02 4.08 -27.38
N ASN A 73 17.21 4.65 -27.48
CA ASN A 73 17.62 5.72 -26.58
C ASN A 73 18.21 6.95 -27.28
N LYS A 74 17.91 8.14 -26.74
CA LYS A 74 18.46 9.43 -27.19
C LYS A 74 18.94 10.26 -26.02
N LYS A 75 19.92 11.13 -26.25
CA LYS A 75 20.47 11.97 -25.18
C LYS A 75 19.53 13.11 -24.75
N ASP A 76 18.85 13.73 -25.71
CA ASP A 76 18.05 14.95 -25.48
C ASP A 76 16.59 14.61 -25.18
N PHE A 77 16.02 15.25 -24.16
CA PHE A 77 14.60 15.12 -23.80
C PHE A 77 13.66 15.54 -24.94
N SER A 78 14.05 16.52 -25.75
CA SER A 78 13.29 16.94 -26.93
C SER A 78 13.19 15.86 -28.01
N LYS A 79 14.00 14.79 -27.89
CA LYS A 79 14.06 13.66 -28.83
C LYS A 79 13.36 12.40 -28.31
N LEU A 80 12.42 12.55 -27.36
CA LEU A 80 11.64 11.42 -26.86
C LEU A 80 10.71 10.87 -27.93
N GLU A 81 9.79 11.70 -28.40
CA GLU A 81 8.75 11.35 -29.36
C GLU A 81 8.28 12.60 -30.12
N THR A 82 7.75 12.41 -31.33
CA THR A 82 7.17 13.50 -32.12
C THR A 82 5.90 13.04 -32.84
N PHE A 83 4.95 13.97 -32.98
CA PHE A 83 3.59 13.71 -33.45
C PHE A 83 3.24 14.53 -34.68
N ASP A 84 2.27 14.04 -35.46
CA ASP A 84 1.63 14.80 -36.54
C ASP A 84 0.58 15.76 -35.99
N GLU A 85 -0.04 16.55 -36.88
CA GLU A 85 -1.08 17.53 -36.53
C GLU A 85 -2.33 16.89 -35.92
N ASN A 86 -2.54 15.59 -36.13
CA ASN A 86 -3.68 14.82 -35.59
C ASN A 86 -3.33 14.11 -34.27
N GLY A 87 -2.11 14.26 -33.76
CA GLY A 87 -1.64 13.61 -32.54
C GLY A 87 -1.17 12.16 -32.72
N ASN A 88 -0.99 11.68 -33.95
CA ASN A 88 -0.41 10.36 -34.22
C ASN A 88 1.12 10.44 -34.23
N LEU A 89 1.78 9.36 -33.83
CA LEU A 89 3.24 9.29 -33.85
C LEU A 89 3.77 9.40 -35.30
N LEU A 90 4.71 10.32 -35.57
CA LEU A 90 5.28 10.47 -36.91
C LEU A 90 6.19 9.30 -37.27
N MET A 91 5.91 8.63 -38.39
CA MET A 91 6.66 7.46 -38.84
C MET A 91 7.50 7.71 -40.10
N ASP A 92 7.79 8.97 -40.43
CA ASP A 92 8.68 9.32 -41.54
C ASP A 92 10.15 9.04 -41.19
N VAL A 93 11.00 8.96 -42.22
CA VAL A 93 12.43 8.59 -42.11
C VAL A 93 13.22 9.49 -41.15
N HIS A 94 12.88 10.77 -41.05
CA HIS A 94 13.55 11.68 -40.12
C HIS A 94 13.11 11.35 -38.69
N SER A 95 11.81 11.27 -38.44
CA SER A 95 11.25 11.01 -37.11
C SER A 95 11.72 9.67 -36.52
N ILE A 96 11.68 8.57 -37.29
CA ILE A 96 12.10 7.24 -36.80
C ILE A 96 13.60 7.13 -36.50
N LYS A 97 14.42 8.05 -37.03
CA LYS A 97 15.87 8.10 -36.75
C LYS A 97 16.21 9.00 -35.59
N GLU A 98 15.55 10.15 -35.52
CA GLU A 98 15.89 11.21 -34.58
C GLU A 98 15.23 11.04 -33.21
N TYR A 99 14.08 10.37 -33.13
CA TYR A 99 13.31 10.24 -31.89
C TYR A 99 13.30 8.80 -31.37
N ALA A 100 13.46 8.65 -30.04
CA ALA A 100 13.59 7.35 -29.38
C ALA A 100 12.35 6.48 -29.59
N VAL A 101 11.18 6.97 -29.19
CA VAL A 101 9.90 6.25 -29.29
C VAL A 101 9.58 5.91 -30.74
N ASN A 102 9.70 6.87 -31.66
CA ASN A 102 9.39 6.66 -33.08
C ASN A 102 10.27 5.54 -33.68
N GLY A 103 11.55 5.48 -33.29
CA GLY A 103 12.46 4.40 -33.68
C GLY A 103 12.07 3.04 -33.11
N ALA A 104 11.73 2.97 -31.81
CA ALA A 104 11.34 1.71 -31.17
C ALA A 104 10.02 1.18 -31.73
N VAL A 105 9.02 2.05 -31.91
CA VAL A 105 7.71 1.72 -32.49
C VAL A 105 7.85 1.28 -33.94
N HIS A 106 8.77 1.87 -34.72
CA HIS A 106 9.06 1.45 -36.10
C HIS A 106 9.50 -0.02 -36.16
N TYR A 107 10.42 -0.42 -35.28
CA TYR A 107 10.85 -1.82 -35.19
C TYR A 107 9.73 -2.73 -34.73
N ALA A 108 9.01 -2.35 -33.66
CA ALA A 108 7.91 -3.16 -33.13
C ALA A 108 6.81 -3.38 -34.18
N LYS A 109 6.40 -2.31 -34.87
CA LYS A 109 5.42 -2.37 -35.96
C LYS A 109 5.85 -3.33 -37.07
N TRP A 110 7.09 -3.19 -37.54
CA TRP A 110 7.61 -4.08 -38.58
C TRP A 110 7.52 -5.55 -38.16
N ILE A 111 7.94 -5.86 -36.93
CA ILE A 111 7.98 -7.23 -36.43
C ILE A 111 6.57 -7.83 -36.35
N VAL A 112 5.60 -7.14 -35.74
CA VAL A 112 4.23 -7.70 -35.61
C VAL A 112 3.50 -7.84 -36.96
N GLU A 113 3.93 -7.09 -37.99
CA GLU A 113 3.40 -7.20 -39.35
C GLU A 113 4.05 -8.32 -40.17
N HIS A 114 5.29 -8.72 -39.83
CA HIS A 114 6.11 -9.62 -40.67
C HIS A 114 6.58 -10.90 -39.96
N SER A 115 6.27 -11.08 -38.68
CA SER A 115 6.59 -12.28 -37.89
C SER A 115 5.33 -12.86 -37.28
N SER A 116 5.14 -14.18 -37.44
CA SER A 116 4.07 -14.93 -36.75
C SER A 116 4.48 -15.40 -35.34
N ILE A 117 5.71 -15.13 -34.92
CA ILE A 117 6.26 -15.55 -33.62
C ILE A 117 6.12 -14.44 -32.58
N TYR A 118 6.21 -13.19 -33.02
CA TYR A 118 6.27 -12.01 -32.17
C TYR A 118 5.09 -11.10 -32.49
N ASP A 119 3.98 -11.33 -31.81
CA ASP A 119 2.71 -10.62 -32.01
C ASP A 119 2.44 -9.55 -30.95
N LYS A 120 3.13 -9.59 -29.80
CA LYS A 120 2.98 -8.64 -28.68
C LYS A 120 4.30 -8.03 -28.27
N ILE A 121 4.46 -6.73 -28.51
CA ILE A 121 5.73 -6.02 -28.30
C ILE A 121 5.53 -4.74 -27.50
N PHE A 122 6.38 -4.54 -26.49
CA PHE A 122 6.56 -3.24 -25.85
C PHE A 122 7.74 -2.49 -26.49
N ALA A 123 7.49 -1.29 -26.99
CA ALA A 123 8.50 -0.38 -27.52
C ALA A 123 8.78 0.72 -26.49
N LEU A 124 10.03 0.85 -26.04
CA LEU A 124 10.45 1.83 -25.05
C LEU A 124 11.34 2.89 -25.70
N GLY A 125 10.94 4.15 -25.60
CA GLY A 125 11.82 5.28 -25.88
C GLY A 125 12.43 5.81 -24.58
N ILE A 126 13.76 5.87 -24.50
CA ILE A 126 14.48 6.36 -23.32
C ILE A 126 15.26 7.62 -23.67
N VAL A 127 15.12 8.66 -22.85
CA VAL A 127 15.89 9.90 -23.00
C VAL A 127 16.59 10.34 -21.74
N GLY A 128 17.71 11.04 -21.89
CA GLY A 128 18.41 11.70 -20.79
C GLY A 128 19.66 10.97 -20.31
N SER A 129 19.91 11.02 -19.00
CA SER A 129 21.14 10.52 -18.35
C SER A 129 20.81 9.92 -16.98
N PRO A 130 21.75 9.20 -16.33
CA PRO A 130 21.53 8.60 -15.00
C PRO A 130 20.90 9.51 -13.94
N ARG A 131 21.17 10.81 -13.98
CA ARG A 131 20.62 11.79 -13.01
C ARG A 131 19.22 12.28 -13.32
N ARG A 132 18.84 12.31 -14.60
CA ARG A 132 17.55 12.83 -15.07
C ARG A 132 17.23 12.16 -16.39
N TYR A 133 16.17 11.37 -16.41
CA TYR A 133 15.76 10.61 -17.58
C TYR A 133 14.23 10.47 -17.67
N LYS A 134 13.75 9.97 -18.80
CA LYS A 134 12.35 9.60 -19.01
C LYS A 134 12.27 8.32 -19.84
N ILE A 135 11.36 7.42 -19.48
CA ILE A 135 11.07 6.16 -20.21
C ILE A 135 9.62 6.23 -20.66
N GLN A 136 9.38 6.16 -21.97
CA GLN A 136 8.05 6.21 -22.55
C GLN A 136 7.71 4.88 -23.23
N PRO A 137 6.86 4.05 -22.61
CA PRO A 137 6.43 2.78 -23.19
C PRO A 137 5.27 2.94 -24.18
N TYR A 138 5.29 2.09 -25.20
CA TYR A 138 4.21 1.82 -26.13
C TYR A 138 3.97 0.32 -26.20
N TYR A 139 2.72 -0.09 -26.36
CA TYR A 139 2.34 -1.46 -26.67
C TYR A 139 1.90 -1.58 -28.13
N ILE A 140 2.42 -2.59 -28.82
CA ILE A 140 2.18 -2.85 -30.23
C ILE A 140 1.72 -4.29 -30.40
N GLU A 141 0.61 -4.49 -31.09
CA GLU A 141 0.06 -5.81 -31.44
C GLU A 141 -0.65 -5.75 -32.78
N ASN A 142 -0.49 -6.77 -33.60
CA ASN A 142 -1.22 -6.90 -34.86
C ASN A 142 -2.40 -7.86 -34.64
N ARG A 143 -3.62 -7.31 -34.62
CA ARG A 143 -4.86 -8.06 -34.38
C ARG A 143 -5.63 -8.23 -35.69
N GLU A 144 -6.64 -9.09 -35.69
CA GLU A 144 -7.53 -9.27 -36.85
C GLU A 144 -8.24 -7.97 -37.28
N ASP A 145 -8.52 -7.07 -36.33
CA ASP A 145 -9.17 -5.77 -36.55
C ASP A 145 -8.19 -4.63 -36.87
N GLY A 146 -6.89 -4.91 -36.89
CA GLY A 146 -5.84 -3.99 -37.32
C GLY A 146 -4.66 -3.87 -36.36
N LEU A 147 -3.71 -3.01 -36.73
CA LEU A 147 -2.53 -2.74 -35.93
C LEU A 147 -2.90 -1.84 -34.74
N VAL A 148 -2.64 -2.34 -33.53
CA VAL A 148 -2.77 -1.59 -32.28
C VAL A 148 -1.42 -0.94 -31.96
N ILE A 149 -1.43 0.38 -31.77
CA ILE A 149 -0.31 1.14 -31.20
C ILE A 149 -0.87 1.96 -30.04
N LYS A 150 -0.55 1.55 -28.81
CA LYS A 150 -1.06 2.17 -27.59
C LYS A 150 0.07 2.83 -26.81
N ARG A 151 0.06 4.16 -26.70
CA ARG A 151 0.93 4.91 -25.78
C ARG A 151 0.51 4.63 -24.33
N LEU A 152 1.45 4.21 -23.50
CA LEU A 152 1.19 3.91 -22.07
C LEU A 152 1.67 5.06 -21.18
N SER A 153 1.37 5.01 -19.88
CA SER A 153 1.95 5.95 -18.91
C SER A 153 3.47 5.84 -18.91
N ASP A 154 4.18 6.95 -18.70
CA ASP A 154 5.62 6.89 -18.53
C ASP A 154 6.00 6.10 -17.28
N VAL A 155 7.17 5.47 -17.34
CA VAL A 155 7.70 4.62 -16.27
C VAL A 155 9.05 5.13 -15.79
N LEU A 156 9.40 4.77 -14.56
CA LEU A 156 10.64 5.17 -13.88
C LEU A 156 11.71 4.08 -13.93
N SER A 157 11.34 2.82 -14.15
CA SER A 157 12.26 1.67 -14.09
C SER A 157 11.86 0.52 -15.02
N PHE A 158 12.64 -0.57 -15.03
CA PHE A 158 12.29 -1.82 -15.72
C PHE A 158 11.56 -2.85 -14.86
N GLU A 159 11.13 -2.51 -13.63
CA GLU A 159 10.49 -3.46 -12.71
C GLU A 159 9.20 -4.06 -13.30
N ASN A 160 8.40 -3.25 -13.99
CA ASN A 160 7.17 -3.68 -14.66
C ASN A 160 7.40 -4.68 -15.81
N PHE A 161 8.62 -4.74 -16.35
CA PHE A 161 8.96 -5.62 -17.48
C PHE A 161 9.65 -6.91 -17.05
N LYS A 162 9.74 -7.21 -15.75
CA LYS A 162 10.22 -8.51 -15.25
C LYS A 162 9.17 -9.59 -15.49
N GLU A 163 9.62 -10.83 -15.62
CA GLU A 163 8.75 -11.97 -15.96
C GLU A 163 7.62 -12.15 -14.94
N GLU A 164 7.89 -11.90 -13.66
CA GLU A 164 6.89 -11.95 -12.58
C GLU A 164 5.85 -10.81 -12.61
N ASN A 165 6.11 -9.69 -13.32
CA ASN A 165 5.27 -8.48 -13.31
C ASN A 165 4.62 -8.16 -14.66
N ILE A 166 5.20 -8.64 -15.78
CA ILE A 166 4.82 -8.19 -17.14
C ILE A 166 3.37 -8.53 -17.52
N GLU A 167 2.87 -9.69 -17.08
CA GLU A 167 1.47 -10.09 -17.35
C GLU A 167 0.47 -9.17 -16.63
N GLU A 168 0.75 -8.82 -15.38
CA GLU A 168 -0.04 -7.87 -14.60
C GLU A 168 -0.02 -6.48 -15.26
N TYR A 169 1.19 -6.00 -15.61
CA TYR A 169 1.37 -4.72 -16.29
C TYR A 169 0.61 -4.66 -17.62
N TYR A 170 0.60 -5.75 -18.38
CA TYR A 170 -0.19 -5.88 -19.61
C TYR A 170 -1.70 -5.78 -19.34
N LYS A 171 -2.24 -6.57 -18.40
CA LYS A 171 -3.66 -6.52 -18.05
C LYS A 171 -4.11 -5.11 -17.64
N VAL A 172 -3.35 -4.49 -16.74
CA VAL A 172 -3.70 -3.17 -16.20
C VAL A 172 -3.50 -2.07 -17.25
N SER A 173 -2.29 -1.97 -17.82
CA SER A 173 -1.94 -0.82 -18.68
C SER A 173 -2.49 -0.94 -20.09
N VAL A 174 -2.54 -2.16 -20.63
CA VAL A 174 -2.93 -2.41 -22.02
C VAL A 174 -4.39 -2.77 -22.13
N LEU A 175 -4.90 -3.70 -21.33
CA LEU A 175 -6.30 -4.13 -21.39
C LEU A 175 -7.23 -3.22 -20.58
N GLY A 176 -6.70 -2.48 -19.60
CA GLY A 176 -7.53 -1.68 -18.68
C GLY A 176 -8.31 -2.53 -17.69
N GLU A 177 -7.85 -3.76 -17.46
CA GLU A 177 -8.41 -4.69 -16.48
C GLU A 177 -7.98 -4.30 -15.06
N LEU A 178 -8.70 -4.83 -14.07
CA LEU A 178 -8.29 -4.69 -12.68
C LEU A 178 -7.05 -5.55 -12.40
N SER A 179 -6.15 -5.06 -11.55
CA SER A 179 -5.07 -5.90 -11.03
C SER A 179 -5.64 -7.02 -10.14
N LEU A 180 -4.89 -8.10 -9.92
CA LEU A 180 -5.27 -9.19 -9.01
C LEU A 180 -5.64 -8.66 -7.61
N TYR A 181 -4.85 -7.70 -7.12
CA TYR A 181 -5.11 -7.00 -5.86
C TYR A 181 -6.45 -6.25 -5.89
N GLN A 182 -6.73 -5.52 -6.97
CA GLN A 182 -7.97 -4.77 -7.13
C GLN A 182 -9.19 -5.69 -7.27
N GLU A 183 -9.06 -6.82 -7.96
CA GLU A 183 -10.11 -7.84 -8.06
C GLU A 183 -10.44 -8.45 -6.70
N GLU A 184 -9.43 -8.80 -5.91
CA GLU A 184 -9.62 -9.35 -4.57
C GLU A 184 -10.25 -8.31 -3.62
N LEU A 185 -9.78 -7.06 -3.64
CA LEU A 185 -10.39 -5.96 -2.89
C LEU A 185 -11.86 -5.75 -3.27
N LYS A 186 -12.15 -5.70 -4.56
CA LYS A 186 -13.52 -5.55 -5.07
C LYS A 186 -14.40 -6.67 -4.53
N ASN A 187 -13.93 -7.91 -4.61
CA ASN A 187 -14.71 -9.05 -4.14
C ASN A 187 -14.93 -9.01 -2.62
N ILE A 188 -13.92 -8.64 -1.84
CA ILE A 188 -14.05 -8.49 -0.38
C ILE A 188 -15.06 -7.38 -0.04
N ASN A 189 -15.01 -6.24 -0.73
CA ASN A 189 -15.93 -5.12 -0.50
C ASN A 189 -17.37 -5.47 -0.89
N GLU A 190 -17.58 -6.20 -1.99
CA GLU A 190 -18.92 -6.69 -2.39
C GLU A 190 -19.51 -7.64 -1.35
N ILE A 191 -18.70 -8.57 -0.81
CA ILE A 191 -19.11 -9.46 0.27
C ILE A 191 -19.43 -8.66 1.54
N ALA A 192 -18.55 -7.72 1.92
CA ALA A 192 -18.74 -6.86 3.09
C ALA A 192 -20.04 -6.05 2.99
N TYR A 193 -20.31 -5.44 1.84
CA TYR A 193 -21.54 -4.69 1.58
C TYR A 193 -22.78 -5.58 1.67
N SER A 194 -22.76 -6.76 1.05
CA SER A 194 -23.88 -7.70 1.14
C SER A 194 -24.16 -8.12 2.58
N ILE A 195 -23.11 -8.45 3.35
CA ILE A 195 -23.25 -8.81 4.76
C ILE A 195 -23.73 -7.63 5.60
N HIS A 196 -23.30 -6.41 5.29
CA HIS A 196 -23.78 -5.19 5.94
C HIS A 196 -25.30 -5.03 5.84
N GLU A 197 -25.82 -5.19 4.63
CA GLU A 197 -27.25 -5.07 4.32
C GLU A 197 -28.04 -6.20 4.98
N ASP A 198 -27.55 -7.43 4.93
CA ASP A 198 -28.19 -8.56 5.60
C ASP A 198 -28.20 -8.38 7.12
N LEU A 199 -27.10 -7.91 7.74
CA LEU A 199 -27.04 -7.63 9.18
C LEU A 199 -27.97 -6.49 9.58
N ARG A 200 -28.21 -5.53 8.68
CA ARG A 200 -29.21 -4.47 8.87
C ARG A 200 -30.62 -5.06 8.83
N ASN A 201 -30.94 -5.80 7.78
CA ASN A 201 -32.30 -6.27 7.49
C ASN A 201 -32.74 -7.41 8.41
N TYR A 202 -31.87 -8.38 8.64
CA TYR A 202 -32.17 -9.56 9.44
C TYR A 202 -31.76 -9.39 10.90
N GLY A 203 -30.63 -8.72 11.16
CA GLY A 203 -30.09 -8.54 12.52
C GLY A 203 -30.56 -7.28 13.25
N ASN A 204 -30.98 -6.23 12.54
CA ASN A 204 -31.30 -4.91 13.12
C ASN A 204 -30.19 -4.34 14.02
N LEU A 205 -28.92 -4.53 13.62
CA LEU A 205 -27.76 -4.12 14.40
C LEU A 205 -27.22 -2.74 13.96
N GLY A 206 -26.78 -1.93 14.92
CA GLY A 206 -25.96 -0.74 14.67
C GLY A 206 -24.54 -1.12 14.20
N ALA A 207 -23.85 -0.18 13.54
CA ALA A 207 -22.58 -0.40 12.85
C ALA A 207 -21.53 -1.13 13.70
N ASP A 208 -21.31 -0.66 14.94
CA ASP A 208 -20.31 -1.23 15.85
C ASP A 208 -20.57 -2.69 16.21
N ASN A 209 -21.83 -3.12 16.30
CA ASN A 209 -22.17 -4.49 16.69
C ASN A 209 -22.06 -5.46 15.51
N LYS A 210 -22.20 -4.98 14.26
CA LYS A 210 -22.09 -5.80 13.05
C LYS A 210 -20.72 -6.49 12.97
N ALA A 211 -19.65 -5.73 13.16
CA ALA A 211 -18.28 -6.26 13.12
C ALA A 211 -18.01 -7.26 14.26
N THR A 212 -18.58 -7.00 15.43
CA THR A 212 -18.47 -7.91 16.58
C THR A 212 -19.19 -9.24 16.33
N VAL A 213 -20.37 -9.25 15.69
CA VAL A 213 -21.07 -10.49 15.30
C VAL A 213 -20.26 -11.30 14.31
N VAL A 214 -19.71 -10.66 13.27
CA VAL A 214 -18.85 -11.34 12.29
C VAL A 214 -17.64 -11.96 12.98
N SER A 215 -16.97 -11.21 13.85
CA SER A 215 -15.80 -11.69 14.60
C SER A 215 -16.14 -12.90 15.49
N ALA A 216 -17.28 -12.83 16.22
CA ALA A 216 -17.76 -13.92 17.05
C ALA A 216 -17.99 -15.21 16.25
N ILE A 217 -18.68 -15.10 15.10
CA ILE A 217 -18.97 -16.25 14.25
C ILE A 217 -17.68 -16.83 13.66
N LEU A 218 -16.74 -16.00 13.17
CA LEU A 218 -15.48 -16.51 12.63
C LEU A 218 -14.64 -17.25 13.68
N LEU A 219 -14.61 -16.76 14.94
CA LEU A 219 -13.97 -17.49 16.04
C LEU A 219 -14.66 -18.83 16.33
N ALA A 220 -16.00 -18.85 16.31
CA ALA A 220 -16.75 -20.10 16.50
C ALA A 220 -16.52 -21.08 15.35
N LEU A 221 -16.45 -20.62 14.10
CA LEU A 221 -16.09 -21.45 12.94
C LEU A 221 -14.68 -22.03 13.09
N ARG A 222 -13.74 -21.27 13.66
CA ARG A 222 -12.39 -21.73 13.97
C ARG A 222 -12.36 -22.88 14.97
N HIS A 223 -13.22 -22.83 16.00
CA HIS A 223 -13.43 -23.94 16.93
C HIS A 223 -13.98 -25.21 16.22
N GLY A 224 -14.57 -25.06 15.04
CA GLY A 224 -15.24 -26.13 14.31
C GLY A 224 -16.76 -26.11 14.43
N LEU A 225 -17.35 -25.01 14.89
CA LEU A 225 -18.80 -24.80 14.79
C LEU A 225 -19.21 -24.82 13.32
N THR A 226 -20.37 -25.41 13.02
CA THR A 226 -21.01 -25.34 11.70
C THR A 226 -22.45 -24.85 11.84
N ALA A 227 -22.99 -24.24 10.79
CA ALA A 227 -24.37 -23.74 10.79
C ALA A 227 -25.38 -24.84 11.16
N ASN A 228 -25.13 -26.10 10.80
CA ASN A 228 -26.03 -27.23 11.12
C ASN A 228 -26.24 -27.48 12.62
N GLN A 229 -25.32 -27.00 13.46
CA GLN A 229 -25.44 -27.09 14.92
C GLN A 229 -26.34 -25.98 15.51
N LEU A 230 -26.69 -24.98 14.72
CA LEU A 230 -27.55 -23.87 15.11
C LEU A 230 -29.01 -24.22 14.75
N THR A 231 -29.78 -24.63 15.74
CA THR A 231 -31.16 -25.13 15.55
C THR A 231 -32.23 -24.12 15.96
N GLY A 232 -31.80 -22.96 16.46
CA GLY A 232 -32.60 -22.04 17.24
C GLY A 232 -32.88 -22.57 18.64
N GLY A 233 -33.54 -21.76 19.47
CA GLY A 233 -33.88 -22.12 20.85
C GLY A 233 -34.15 -20.88 21.68
N VAL A 234 -34.45 -21.07 22.96
CA VAL A 234 -34.60 -19.99 23.94
C VAL A 234 -33.56 -20.17 25.05
N ASP A 235 -33.20 -19.08 25.71
CA ASP A 235 -32.27 -19.10 26.85
C ASP A 235 -30.97 -19.85 26.53
N SER A 236 -30.61 -20.85 27.34
CA SER A 236 -29.35 -21.60 27.25
C SER A 236 -29.22 -22.49 26.00
N SER A 237 -30.29 -22.70 25.23
CA SER A 237 -30.26 -23.47 23.97
C SER A 237 -30.35 -22.58 22.72
N SER A 238 -30.38 -21.26 22.88
CA SER A 238 -30.34 -20.31 21.76
C SER A 238 -29.04 -20.43 20.95
N ASP A 239 -29.12 -20.06 19.67
CA ASP A 239 -27.96 -20.11 18.77
C ASP A 239 -26.82 -19.20 19.24
N GLY A 240 -27.15 -18.05 19.84
CA GLY A 240 -26.18 -17.14 20.45
C GLY A 240 -25.41 -17.79 21.59
N ASN A 241 -26.08 -18.59 22.44
CA ASN A 241 -25.39 -19.34 23.50
C ASN A 241 -24.50 -20.45 22.92
N THR A 242 -24.93 -21.10 21.84
CA THR A 242 -24.12 -22.14 21.16
C THR A 242 -22.85 -21.54 20.55
N ILE A 243 -22.95 -20.40 19.86
CA ILE A 243 -21.79 -19.67 19.34
C ILE A 243 -20.88 -19.22 20.48
N PHE A 244 -21.45 -18.63 21.53
CA PHE A 244 -20.67 -18.13 22.66
C PHE A 244 -19.84 -19.22 23.36
N ARG A 245 -20.41 -20.42 23.55
CA ARG A 245 -19.68 -21.57 24.11
C ARG A 245 -18.52 -22.00 23.21
N ALA A 246 -18.72 -22.07 21.90
CA ALA A 246 -17.65 -22.41 20.96
C ALA A 246 -16.49 -21.39 21.02
N ILE A 247 -16.80 -20.09 21.19
CA ILE A 247 -15.78 -19.05 21.38
C ILE A 247 -15.05 -19.25 22.71
N GLU A 248 -15.78 -19.50 23.80
CA GLU A 248 -15.16 -19.76 25.12
C GLU A 248 -14.22 -20.96 25.07
N ASP A 249 -14.63 -22.06 24.43
CA ASP A 249 -13.81 -23.27 24.27
C ASP A 249 -12.55 -22.97 23.43
N GLU A 250 -12.66 -22.26 22.29
CA GLU A 250 -11.52 -21.88 21.47
C GLU A 250 -10.52 -20.99 22.23
N LEU A 251 -11.00 -19.96 22.93
CA LEU A 251 -10.14 -19.07 23.71
C LEU A 251 -9.45 -19.82 24.86
N ASN A 252 -10.15 -20.72 25.54
CA ASN A 252 -9.56 -21.55 26.59
C ASN A 252 -8.49 -22.50 26.02
N ASN A 253 -8.70 -23.08 24.83
CA ASN A 253 -7.72 -23.94 24.15
C ASN A 253 -6.44 -23.17 23.78
N LEU A 254 -6.58 -21.94 23.30
CA LEU A 254 -5.44 -21.11 22.89
C LEU A 254 -4.59 -20.63 24.07
N TYR A 255 -5.24 -20.14 25.12
CA TYR A 255 -4.54 -19.45 26.22
C TYR A 255 -4.24 -20.31 27.44
N GLN A 256 -4.77 -21.55 27.53
CA GLN A 256 -4.52 -22.57 28.57
C GLN A 256 -4.80 -22.15 30.03
N VAL A 257 -5.04 -20.86 30.32
CA VAL A 257 -5.35 -20.28 31.63
C VAL A 257 -6.43 -19.20 31.45
N ARG A 258 -7.44 -19.19 32.33
CA ARG A 258 -8.41 -18.09 32.44
C ARG A 258 -7.68 -16.79 32.81
N SER A 259 -7.36 -15.99 31.81
CA SER A 259 -6.75 -14.67 31.98
C SER A 259 -7.83 -13.57 31.88
N LYS A 260 -7.56 -12.41 32.50
CA LYS A 260 -8.39 -11.20 32.37
C LYS A 260 -8.71 -10.87 30.90
N LYS A 261 -7.76 -11.18 30.02
CA LYS A 261 -7.83 -11.05 28.56
C LYS A 261 -8.99 -11.85 27.94
N ILE A 262 -9.14 -13.12 28.30
CA ILE A 262 -10.24 -13.98 27.81
C ILE A 262 -11.58 -13.41 28.28
N GLY A 263 -11.65 -12.97 29.54
CA GLY A 263 -12.86 -12.37 30.11
C GLY A 263 -13.34 -11.16 29.30
N SER A 264 -12.44 -10.22 29.00
CA SER A 264 -12.78 -9.01 28.24
C SER A 264 -13.26 -9.30 26.81
N LEU A 265 -12.60 -10.25 26.13
CA LEU A 265 -13.02 -10.70 24.80
C LEU A 265 -14.42 -11.33 24.85
N LEU A 266 -14.65 -12.25 25.80
CA LEU A 266 -15.94 -12.89 25.97
C LEU A 266 -17.05 -11.89 26.28
N ASP A 267 -16.80 -10.92 27.15
CA ASP A 267 -17.81 -9.91 27.50
C ASP A 267 -18.20 -9.05 26.29
N THR A 268 -17.27 -8.79 25.36
CA THR A 268 -17.58 -8.11 24.08
C THR A 268 -18.55 -8.92 23.22
N PHE A 269 -18.45 -10.26 23.21
CA PHE A 269 -19.32 -11.13 22.43
C PHE A 269 -20.64 -11.50 23.13
N ARG A 270 -20.75 -11.24 24.44
CA ARG A 270 -21.88 -11.72 25.27
C ARG A 270 -23.25 -11.29 24.77
N PHE A 271 -23.38 -10.11 24.16
CA PHE A 271 -24.69 -9.60 23.73
C PHE A 271 -25.38 -10.51 22.70
N ILE A 272 -24.65 -11.31 21.91
CA ILE A 272 -25.23 -12.23 20.93
C ILE A 272 -26.11 -13.30 21.60
N THR A 273 -25.87 -13.57 22.88
CA THR A 273 -26.64 -14.55 23.67
C THR A 273 -28.01 -14.02 24.10
N THR A 274 -28.16 -12.69 24.19
CA THR A 274 -29.36 -12.02 24.70
C THR A 274 -30.12 -11.25 23.62
N ASP A 275 -29.52 -11.03 22.46
CA ASP A 275 -30.18 -10.30 21.36
C ASP A 275 -31.37 -11.11 20.81
N VAL A 276 -32.56 -10.56 20.96
CA VAL A 276 -33.80 -11.24 20.57
C VAL A 276 -33.85 -11.45 19.05
N ARG A 277 -33.44 -10.46 18.26
CA ARG A 277 -33.57 -10.50 16.81
C ARG A 277 -32.63 -11.53 16.20
N LEU A 278 -31.37 -11.56 16.64
CA LEU A 278 -30.36 -12.51 16.19
C LEU A 278 -30.71 -13.97 16.50
N ASN A 279 -31.47 -14.22 17.56
CA ASN A 279 -31.86 -15.56 18.01
C ASN A 279 -33.26 -15.99 17.54
N THR A 280 -34.03 -15.10 16.91
CA THR A 280 -35.40 -15.40 16.46
C THR A 280 -35.39 -15.98 15.05
N LYS A 281 -36.14 -17.06 14.82
CA LYS A 281 -36.33 -17.65 13.50
C LYS A 281 -37.14 -16.71 12.61
N LEU A 282 -36.64 -16.47 11.40
CA LEU A 282 -37.27 -15.60 10.40
C LEU A 282 -37.79 -16.44 9.24
N THR A 283 -39.01 -16.16 8.79
CA THR A 283 -39.64 -16.85 7.66
C THR A 283 -38.89 -16.59 6.36
N GLU A 284 -38.37 -15.38 6.19
CA GLU A 284 -37.58 -14.94 5.04
C GLU A 284 -36.26 -15.71 4.91
N LEU A 285 -35.75 -16.25 6.02
CA LEU A 285 -34.54 -17.07 6.10
C LEU A 285 -34.86 -18.58 6.12
N GLY A 286 -36.04 -18.98 5.64
CA GLY A 286 -36.45 -20.39 5.63
C GLY A 286 -36.63 -20.97 7.03
N ASN A 287 -37.16 -20.19 7.97
CA ASN A 287 -37.32 -20.53 9.39
C ASN A 287 -36.00 -20.80 10.12
N ARG A 288 -34.92 -20.13 9.71
CA ARG A 288 -33.63 -20.09 10.39
C ARG A 288 -33.44 -18.78 11.15
N THR A 289 -32.55 -18.77 12.13
CA THR A 289 -32.16 -17.55 12.83
C THR A 289 -31.15 -16.75 11.98
N PRO A 290 -31.04 -15.43 12.18
CA PRO A 290 -29.96 -14.66 11.58
C PRO A 290 -28.58 -15.22 11.90
N LEU A 291 -28.33 -15.70 13.12
CA LEU A 291 -27.04 -16.31 13.50
C LEU A 291 -26.72 -17.58 12.68
N TRP A 292 -27.71 -18.43 12.42
CA TRP A 292 -27.54 -19.56 11.51
C TRP A 292 -27.14 -19.09 10.12
N TYR A 293 -27.87 -18.11 9.57
CA TYR A 293 -27.67 -17.58 8.23
C TYR A 293 -26.26 -17.00 8.05
N PHE A 294 -25.81 -16.17 8.98
CA PHE A 294 -24.47 -15.59 8.93
C PHE A 294 -23.38 -16.63 9.14
N THR A 295 -23.62 -17.65 9.97
CA THR A 295 -22.66 -18.75 10.16
C THR A 295 -22.45 -19.54 8.87
N ASP A 296 -23.53 -19.85 8.15
CA ASP A 296 -23.45 -20.54 6.86
C ASP A 296 -22.72 -19.69 5.81
N ARG A 297 -23.14 -18.42 5.64
CA ARG A 297 -22.51 -17.51 4.68
C ARG A 297 -21.03 -17.25 4.97
N LEU A 298 -20.68 -16.92 6.21
CA LEU A 298 -19.30 -16.64 6.59
C LEU A 298 -18.41 -17.87 6.42
N SER A 299 -18.91 -19.07 6.70
CA SER A 299 -18.19 -20.32 6.46
C SER A 299 -17.85 -20.50 4.97
N ASN A 300 -18.82 -20.26 4.09
CA ASN A 300 -18.69 -20.52 2.65
C ASN A 300 -17.92 -19.43 1.90
N GLU A 301 -18.08 -18.16 2.29
CA GLU A 301 -17.59 -17.02 1.50
C GLU A 301 -16.33 -16.37 2.08
N VAL A 302 -16.13 -16.43 3.40
CA VAL A 302 -15.14 -15.60 4.10
C VAL A 302 -14.07 -16.41 4.83
N TYR A 303 -14.47 -17.43 5.60
CA TYR A 303 -13.61 -18.11 6.56
C TYR A 303 -12.32 -18.67 5.95
N HIS A 304 -12.43 -19.38 4.82
CA HIS A 304 -11.27 -19.95 4.12
C HIS A 304 -10.29 -18.89 3.60
N ARG A 305 -10.76 -17.69 3.26
CA ARG A 305 -9.91 -16.60 2.78
C ARG A 305 -9.08 -16.02 3.92
N VAL A 306 -9.72 -15.80 5.08
CA VAL A 306 -9.05 -15.27 6.28
C VAL A 306 -7.99 -16.26 6.79
N VAL A 307 -8.33 -17.54 6.86
CA VAL A 307 -7.40 -18.59 7.35
C VAL A 307 -6.35 -18.96 6.31
N GLY A 308 -6.65 -18.78 5.02
CA GLY A 308 -5.77 -19.10 3.89
C GLY A 308 -4.51 -18.24 3.77
N GLY A 309 -4.32 -17.26 4.65
CA GLY A 309 -3.11 -16.43 4.69
C GLY A 309 -3.15 -15.23 3.75
N THR A 310 -4.34 -14.75 3.39
CA THR A 310 -4.48 -13.51 2.63
C THR A 310 -3.84 -12.32 3.40
N PRO A 311 -3.08 -11.44 2.73
CA PRO A 311 -2.52 -10.24 3.34
C PRO A 311 -3.60 -9.22 3.70
N PHE A 312 -4.80 -9.35 3.13
CA PHE A 312 -5.90 -8.44 3.32
C PHE A 312 -6.48 -8.51 4.74
N ASP A 313 -6.67 -7.35 5.36
CA ASP A 313 -7.44 -7.21 6.59
C ASP A 313 -8.95 -7.27 6.29
N ILE A 314 -9.46 -8.48 6.03
CA ILE A 314 -10.88 -8.69 5.71
C ILE A 314 -11.80 -8.16 6.82
N LEU A 315 -11.45 -8.40 8.09
CA LEU A 315 -12.26 -7.93 9.22
C LEU A 315 -12.25 -6.41 9.34
N GLY A 316 -11.11 -5.77 9.07
CA GLY A 316 -11.00 -4.32 8.97
C GLY A 316 -11.75 -3.75 7.77
N SER A 317 -11.76 -4.42 6.63
CA SER A 317 -12.62 -4.03 5.48
C SER A 317 -14.10 -4.11 5.86
N PHE A 318 -14.51 -5.16 6.57
CA PHE A 318 -15.90 -5.30 7.03
C PHE A 318 -16.24 -4.20 8.04
N TYR A 319 -15.37 -3.93 9.01
CA TYR A 319 -15.56 -2.81 9.94
C TYR A 319 -15.67 -1.47 9.20
N SER A 320 -14.77 -1.21 8.24
CA SER A 320 -14.78 0.01 7.42
C SER A 320 -16.10 0.19 6.67
N GLU A 321 -16.57 -0.88 6.01
CA GLU A 321 -17.83 -0.88 5.28
C GLU A 321 -19.01 -0.67 6.23
N PHE A 322 -18.99 -1.31 7.41
CA PHE A 322 -20.08 -1.19 8.36
C PHE A 322 -20.22 0.21 8.95
N VAL A 323 -19.09 0.88 9.19
CA VAL A 323 -19.06 2.29 9.59
C VAL A 323 -19.51 3.19 8.44
N LYS A 324 -18.97 3.02 7.23
CA LYS A 324 -19.28 3.84 6.05
C LYS A 324 -20.78 3.91 5.73
N TYR A 325 -21.51 2.80 5.85
CA TYR A 325 -22.95 2.72 5.55
C TYR A 325 -23.83 2.74 6.80
N GLY A 326 -23.24 2.82 8.00
CA GLY A 326 -23.93 2.85 9.28
C GLY A 326 -24.79 4.08 9.54
N GLY A 327 -24.53 5.18 8.82
CA GLY A 327 -25.23 6.46 8.99
C GLY A 327 -24.67 7.32 10.12
N ASN A 328 -25.12 8.58 10.17
CA ASN A 328 -24.71 9.71 11.04
C ASN A 328 -24.89 9.49 12.56
N ASP A 329 -24.54 8.34 13.12
CA ASP A 329 -24.50 8.10 14.57
C ASP A 329 -23.25 8.76 15.21
N GLY A 330 -23.00 10.03 14.90
CA GLY A 330 -22.30 11.06 15.68
C GLY A 330 -20.92 10.75 16.31
N SER A 331 -20.32 9.59 16.06
CA SER A 331 -19.19 9.05 16.83
C SER A 331 -17.96 8.68 15.99
N ASP A 332 -18.03 8.83 14.67
CA ASP A 332 -17.03 8.36 13.70
C ASP A 332 -15.85 9.33 13.45
N LEU A 333 -15.70 10.39 14.23
CA LEU A 333 -14.75 11.47 13.96
C LEU A 333 -13.26 11.16 14.21
N GLY A 334 -12.79 9.91 14.15
CA GLY A 334 -11.36 9.68 14.34
C GLY A 334 -10.78 8.27 14.21
N ILE A 335 -11.55 7.23 13.84
CA ILE A 335 -10.95 5.93 13.54
C ILE A 335 -10.72 5.86 12.02
N VAL A 336 -9.48 6.07 11.62
CA VAL A 336 -9.05 5.96 10.23
C VAL A 336 -8.28 4.65 10.09
N LEU A 337 -8.87 3.66 9.43
CA LEU A 337 -8.18 2.40 9.16
C LEU A 337 -7.13 2.58 8.07
N THR A 338 -5.97 1.96 8.28
CA THR A 338 -4.81 2.14 7.41
C THR A 338 -4.85 1.14 6.27
N PRO A 339 -4.87 1.59 5.00
CA PRO A 339 -4.88 0.69 3.85
C PRO A 339 -3.66 -0.24 3.77
N LEU A 340 -3.81 -1.41 3.14
CA LEU A 340 -2.76 -2.43 3.06
C LEU A 340 -1.49 -1.93 2.35
N ASN A 341 -1.62 -1.18 1.26
CA ASN A 341 -0.48 -0.60 0.54
C ASN A 341 0.37 0.29 1.47
N ILE A 342 -0.26 1.03 2.39
CA ILE A 342 0.40 1.89 3.37
C ILE A 342 1.01 1.09 4.52
N THR A 343 0.27 0.16 5.13
CA THR A 343 0.81 -0.67 6.23
C THR A 343 2.01 -1.48 5.79
N SER A 344 1.93 -2.06 4.59
CA SER A 344 3.05 -2.74 3.93
C SER A 344 4.21 -1.79 3.63
N LEU A 345 3.94 -0.57 3.14
CA LEU A 345 4.99 0.44 2.85
C LEU A 345 5.77 0.79 4.11
N MET A 346 5.08 1.08 5.20
CA MET A 346 5.72 1.46 6.45
C MET A 346 6.53 0.31 7.04
N ALA A 347 6.07 -0.95 6.92
CA ALA A 347 6.84 -2.13 7.29
C ALA A 347 8.15 -2.26 6.49
N ASP A 348 8.13 -1.93 5.19
CA ASP A 348 9.32 -1.88 4.33
C ASP A 348 10.29 -0.75 4.70
N LEU A 349 9.75 0.43 5.06
CA LEU A 349 10.51 1.63 5.42
C LEU A 349 11.30 1.43 6.72
N ILE A 350 10.73 0.75 7.70
CA ILE A 350 11.44 0.44 8.95
C ILE A 350 12.31 -0.80 8.86
N GLU A 351 12.36 -1.46 7.71
CA GLU A 351 13.17 -2.66 7.45
C GLU A 351 12.89 -3.79 8.44
N ILE A 352 11.63 -4.24 8.52
CA ILE A 352 11.24 -5.40 9.32
C ILE A 352 11.96 -6.67 8.85
N SER A 353 12.42 -7.47 9.82
CA SER A 353 13.07 -8.77 9.65
C SER A 353 12.35 -9.86 10.48
N PRO A 354 12.39 -11.15 10.06
CA PRO A 354 11.81 -12.28 10.79
C PRO A 354 12.22 -12.42 12.26
N THR A 355 13.34 -11.80 12.65
CA THR A 355 13.88 -11.86 14.01
C THR A 355 13.43 -10.74 14.92
N ASP A 356 12.80 -9.70 14.36
CA ASP A 356 12.40 -8.50 15.07
C ASP A 356 11.14 -8.74 15.92
N THR A 357 11.02 -7.96 16.99
CA THR A 357 9.80 -7.77 17.76
C THR A 357 9.14 -6.45 17.34
N VAL A 358 7.86 -6.51 17.00
CA VAL A 358 7.07 -5.40 16.46
C VAL A 358 5.96 -5.04 17.44
N ILE A 359 5.80 -3.74 17.70
CA ILE A 359 4.72 -3.19 18.50
C ILE A 359 3.88 -2.19 17.68
N ASP A 360 2.56 -2.27 17.81
CA ASP A 360 1.62 -1.23 17.38
C ASP A 360 0.79 -0.74 18.59
N PRO A 361 1.15 0.40 19.22
CA PRO A 361 0.46 0.90 20.40
C PRO A 361 -0.95 1.50 20.16
N ALA A 362 -1.43 1.53 18.92
CA ALA A 362 -2.79 1.93 18.55
C ALA A 362 -3.30 1.01 17.44
N THR A 363 -3.43 -0.28 17.78
CA THR A 363 -3.53 -1.39 16.82
C THR A 363 -4.76 -1.34 15.93
N GLY A 364 -5.87 -0.74 16.37
CA GLY A 364 -7.13 -0.75 15.63
C GLY A 364 -7.57 -2.19 15.33
N THR A 365 -7.67 -2.53 14.05
CA THR A 365 -8.05 -3.88 13.57
C THR A 365 -6.86 -4.83 13.38
N GLY A 366 -5.62 -4.38 13.62
CA GLY A 366 -4.41 -5.20 13.52
C GLY A 366 -3.69 -5.12 12.17
N ALA A 367 -4.06 -4.19 11.29
CA ALA A 367 -3.53 -4.13 9.92
C ALA A 367 -2.00 -4.03 9.85
N PHE A 368 -1.34 -3.23 10.72
CA PHE A 368 0.12 -3.17 10.76
C PHE A 368 0.77 -4.48 11.26
N LEU A 369 0.16 -5.14 12.24
CA LEU A 369 0.66 -6.43 12.75
C LEU A 369 0.52 -7.52 11.69
N ILE A 370 -0.58 -7.53 10.94
CA ILE A 370 -0.80 -8.46 9.82
C ILE A 370 0.22 -8.21 8.71
N ALA A 371 0.39 -6.94 8.29
CA ALA A 371 1.38 -6.59 7.27
C ALA A 371 2.80 -6.99 7.70
N SER A 372 3.15 -6.76 8.96
CA SER A 372 4.44 -7.16 9.54
C SER A 372 4.63 -8.67 9.55
N MET A 373 3.61 -9.41 10.03
CA MET A 373 3.62 -10.87 10.06
C MET A 373 3.84 -11.45 8.66
N GLN A 374 3.06 -10.98 7.69
CA GLN A 374 3.14 -11.44 6.31
C GLN A 374 4.53 -11.17 5.73
N LYS A 375 5.06 -9.97 5.94
CA LYS A 375 6.40 -9.60 5.49
C LYS A 375 7.49 -10.50 6.06
N MET A 376 7.40 -10.81 7.35
CA MET A 376 8.34 -11.71 8.01
C MET A 376 8.22 -13.14 7.47
N ILE A 377 7.01 -13.65 7.25
CA ILE A 377 6.77 -14.99 6.70
C ILE A 377 7.34 -15.08 5.27
N GLU A 378 7.04 -14.10 4.41
CA GLU A 378 7.56 -14.07 3.03
C GLU A 378 9.09 -14.03 2.99
N GLN A 379 9.73 -13.30 3.90
CA GLN A 379 11.19 -13.28 4.00
C GLN A 379 11.74 -14.65 4.40
N VAL A 380 11.12 -15.34 5.36
CA VAL A 380 11.50 -16.72 5.73
C VAL A 380 11.32 -17.69 4.57
N GLU A 381 10.22 -17.55 3.83
CA GLU A 381 9.91 -18.43 2.71
C GLU A 381 10.87 -18.25 1.53
N LYS A 382 11.33 -17.02 1.28
CA LYS A 382 12.27 -16.68 0.20
C LYS A 382 13.75 -16.85 0.58
N ASP A 383 14.08 -16.93 1.86
CA ASP A 383 15.46 -17.03 2.33
C ASP A 383 15.91 -18.50 2.53
N ASP A 384 16.36 -19.09 1.41
CA ASP A 384 16.92 -20.45 1.39
C ASP A 384 18.34 -20.53 1.99
N VAL A 385 18.97 -19.39 2.34
CA VAL A 385 20.31 -19.35 2.91
C VAL A 385 20.25 -19.56 4.42
N ASN A 386 19.40 -18.79 5.11
CA ASN A 386 19.23 -18.87 6.55
C ASN A 386 18.21 -19.94 6.95
N TYR A 387 17.21 -20.24 6.11
CA TYR A 387 16.17 -21.24 6.37
C TYR A 387 16.19 -22.40 5.36
N LYS A 388 17.28 -23.18 5.38
CA LYS A 388 17.61 -24.22 4.39
C LYS A 388 16.63 -25.39 4.28
N THR A 389 15.76 -25.60 5.28
CA THR A 389 14.85 -26.76 5.32
C THR A 389 13.42 -26.31 5.58
N SER A 390 12.45 -27.06 5.08
CA SER A 390 11.03 -26.81 5.34
C SER A 390 10.71 -26.80 6.84
N GLU A 391 11.43 -27.59 7.65
CA GLU A 391 11.27 -27.62 9.10
C GLU A 391 11.79 -26.34 9.76
N ALA A 392 12.95 -25.83 9.34
CA ALA A 392 13.47 -24.56 9.82
C ALA A 392 12.52 -23.39 9.48
N LYS A 393 11.96 -23.37 8.26
CA LYS A 393 10.95 -22.39 7.85
C LYS A 393 9.70 -22.46 8.74
N LYS A 394 9.17 -23.67 8.98
CA LYS A 394 8.02 -23.88 9.87
C LYS A 394 8.27 -23.40 11.30
N GLN A 395 9.45 -23.66 11.85
CA GLN A 395 9.82 -23.21 13.20
C GLN A 395 9.95 -21.69 13.28
N ALA A 396 10.57 -21.06 12.28
CA ALA A 396 10.67 -19.61 12.22
C ALA A 396 9.29 -18.94 12.08
N ILE A 397 8.43 -19.44 11.20
CA ILE A 397 7.04 -18.96 11.04
C ILE A 397 6.25 -19.13 12.34
N LYS A 398 6.40 -20.28 13.02
CA LYS A 398 5.76 -20.50 14.32
C LYS A 398 6.21 -19.47 15.35
N LYS A 399 7.51 -19.14 15.39
CA LYS A 399 8.05 -18.13 16.31
C LYS A 399 7.56 -16.72 15.99
N ILE A 400 7.49 -16.36 14.70
CA ILE A 400 6.91 -15.08 14.25
C ILE A 400 5.50 -14.94 14.82
N LYS A 401 4.66 -15.95 14.59
CA LYS A 401 3.26 -15.99 15.04
C LYS A 401 3.11 -16.05 16.57
N SER A 402 4.09 -16.57 17.31
CA SER A 402 3.89 -16.78 18.75
C SER A 402 4.52 -15.68 19.61
N ASP A 403 5.61 -15.05 19.15
CA ASP A 403 6.54 -14.33 20.02
C ASP A 403 6.92 -12.92 19.51
N ARG A 404 6.49 -12.51 18.30
CA ARG A 404 7.06 -11.31 17.63
C ARG A 404 6.13 -10.12 17.51
N LEU A 405 4.82 -10.31 17.69
CA LEU A 405 3.81 -9.29 17.41
C LEU A 405 3.10 -8.88 18.69
N TYR A 406 3.04 -7.57 18.92
CA TYR A 406 2.49 -6.95 20.11
C TYR A 406 1.61 -5.77 19.72
N GLY A 407 0.56 -5.51 20.48
CA GLY A 407 -0.34 -4.39 20.20
C GLY A 407 -1.11 -3.92 21.41
N ILE A 408 -1.57 -2.68 21.35
CA ILE A 408 -2.41 -2.06 22.38
C ILE A 408 -3.60 -1.41 21.67
N GLU A 409 -4.80 -1.67 22.16
CA GLU A 409 -6.03 -1.03 21.66
C GLU A 409 -6.93 -0.63 22.83
N LEU A 410 -7.40 0.62 22.82
CA LEU A 410 -8.19 1.18 23.90
C LEU A 410 -9.66 0.76 23.83
N LYS A 411 -10.22 0.66 22.62
CA LYS A 411 -11.65 0.36 22.41
C LYS A 411 -11.89 -1.14 22.40
N SER A 412 -12.61 -1.66 23.38
CA SER A 412 -12.89 -3.10 23.56
C SER A 412 -13.40 -3.82 22.30
N LYS A 413 -14.28 -3.17 21.52
CA LYS A 413 -14.78 -3.76 20.26
C LYS A 413 -13.70 -3.87 19.18
N LEU A 414 -12.87 -2.85 19.00
CA LEU A 414 -11.73 -2.90 18.06
C LEU A 414 -10.67 -3.90 18.53
N TYR A 415 -10.42 -3.93 19.84
CA TYR A 415 -9.55 -4.92 20.46
C TYR A 415 -10.05 -6.35 20.19
N ALA A 416 -11.35 -6.61 20.31
CA ALA A 416 -11.91 -7.92 19.98
C ALA A 416 -11.80 -8.26 18.49
N ILE A 417 -11.97 -7.28 17.61
CA ILE A 417 -11.79 -7.46 16.15
C ILE A 417 -10.34 -7.80 15.83
N SER A 418 -9.37 -7.02 16.34
CA SER A 418 -7.94 -7.27 16.11
C SER A 418 -7.48 -8.61 16.69
N ALA A 419 -7.89 -8.93 17.92
CA ALA A 419 -7.59 -10.23 18.52
C ALA A 419 -8.14 -11.39 17.69
N THR A 420 -9.38 -11.28 17.21
CA THR A 420 -9.97 -12.27 16.31
C THR A 420 -9.16 -12.39 15.02
N ASN A 421 -8.78 -11.27 14.42
CA ASN A 421 -8.06 -11.21 13.16
C ASN A 421 -6.69 -11.91 13.23
N MET A 422 -5.98 -11.71 14.34
CA MET A 422 -4.70 -12.36 14.62
C MET A 422 -4.89 -13.86 14.93
N ILE A 423 -5.89 -14.22 15.75
CA ILE A 423 -6.21 -15.63 16.08
C ILE A 423 -6.51 -16.42 14.80
N LEU A 424 -7.34 -15.90 13.89
CA LEU A 424 -7.70 -16.57 12.65
C LEU A 424 -6.48 -16.86 11.75
N ARG A 425 -5.41 -16.07 11.85
CA ARG A 425 -4.13 -16.28 11.13
C ARG A 425 -3.14 -17.18 11.86
N ASN A 426 -3.58 -17.84 12.92
CA ASN A 426 -2.81 -18.71 13.79
C ASN A 426 -1.70 -18.00 14.57
N ASP A 427 -1.86 -16.70 14.83
CA ASP A 427 -1.00 -15.96 15.76
C ASP A 427 -1.20 -16.51 17.18
N GLY A 428 -2.43 -16.89 17.57
CA GLY A 428 -2.73 -17.81 18.69
C GLY A 428 -2.27 -17.41 20.11
N ARG A 429 -1.44 -16.38 20.24
CA ARG A 429 -0.84 -15.82 21.47
C ARG A 429 -0.79 -14.30 21.44
N ALA A 430 -1.18 -13.69 20.31
CA ALA A 430 -1.20 -12.27 20.00
C ALA A 430 -1.02 -11.44 21.26
N HIS A 431 0.14 -10.84 21.47
CA HIS A 431 0.43 -10.02 22.65
C HIS A 431 -0.29 -8.67 22.57
N LEU A 432 -1.58 -8.73 22.25
CA LEU A 432 -2.54 -7.66 22.24
C LEU A 432 -3.06 -7.44 23.65
N GLU A 433 -3.01 -6.21 24.09
CA GLU A 433 -3.56 -5.78 25.37
C GLU A 433 -4.65 -4.73 25.16
N GLU A 434 -5.73 -4.85 25.90
CA GLU A 434 -6.78 -3.84 25.94
C GLU A 434 -6.40 -2.77 26.96
N GLY A 435 -6.21 -1.53 26.50
CA GLY A 435 -5.88 -0.43 27.42
C GLY A 435 -5.39 0.85 26.76
N ASP A 436 -5.14 1.84 27.60
CA ASP A 436 -4.58 3.13 27.19
C ASP A 436 -3.05 3.05 27.13
N MET A 437 -2.45 3.25 25.95
CA MET A 437 -1.01 3.20 25.76
C MET A 437 -0.20 4.24 26.58
N PHE A 438 -0.84 5.30 27.09
CA PHE A 438 -0.18 6.25 27.99
C PHE A 438 0.03 5.67 29.39
N HIS A 439 -0.83 4.75 29.82
CA HIS A 439 -0.90 4.22 31.18
C HIS A 439 -0.56 2.73 31.29
N LEU A 440 -0.67 1.99 30.19
CA LEU A 440 -0.36 0.57 30.13
C LEU A 440 1.14 0.34 29.89
N SER A 441 1.77 -0.45 30.76
CA SER A 441 3.13 -0.93 30.58
C SER A 441 3.13 -2.39 30.15
N LEU A 442 3.98 -2.72 29.18
CA LEU A 442 4.21 -4.09 28.72
C LEU A 442 5.54 -4.60 29.30
N GLU A 443 5.67 -5.92 29.49
CA GLU A 443 6.92 -6.53 29.97
C GLU A 443 8.10 -6.27 29.01
N ASN A 444 7.82 -6.16 27.71
CA ASN A 444 8.82 -5.92 26.66
C ASN A 444 9.10 -4.42 26.41
N ASP A 445 8.52 -3.49 27.18
CA ASP A 445 8.78 -2.06 26.99
C ASP A 445 10.28 -1.74 27.12
N GLY A 446 10.78 -0.94 26.18
CA GLY A 446 12.21 -0.60 26.05
C GLY A 446 13.04 -1.64 25.30
N ASN A 447 12.43 -2.75 24.85
CA ASN A 447 13.13 -3.84 24.17
C ASN A 447 12.59 -4.15 22.77
N PHE A 448 11.56 -3.45 22.28
CA PHE A 448 11.03 -3.66 20.93
C PHE A 448 12.02 -3.20 19.84
N ASP A 449 12.07 -3.92 18.73
CA ASP A 449 12.94 -3.60 17.59
C ASP A 449 12.28 -2.59 16.63
N LYS A 450 10.97 -2.74 16.44
CA LYS A 450 10.20 -2.10 15.37
C LYS A 450 8.88 -1.57 15.90
N LEU A 451 8.50 -0.38 15.45
CA LEU A 451 7.22 0.25 15.81
C LEU A 451 6.51 0.78 14.57
N LEU A 452 5.24 0.45 14.43
CA LEU A 452 4.35 0.97 13.39
C LEU A 452 3.10 1.50 14.06
N MET A 453 2.65 2.69 13.69
CA MET A 453 1.50 3.29 14.35
C MET A 453 0.78 4.31 13.45
N ASN A 454 -0.55 4.23 13.44
CA ASN A 454 -1.43 5.31 13.00
C ASN A 454 -2.16 5.85 14.26
N PRO A 455 -1.65 6.90 14.93
CA PRO A 455 -2.28 7.42 16.13
C PRO A 455 -3.67 7.99 15.83
N PRO A 456 -4.57 8.09 16.84
CA PRO A 456 -5.86 8.72 16.64
C PRO A 456 -5.71 10.22 16.32
N TYR A 457 -6.36 10.68 15.25
CA TYR A 457 -6.17 12.05 14.76
C TYR A 457 -7.00 13.07 15.55
N SER A 458 -6.49 14.29 15.67
CA SER A 458 -7.19 15.48 16.16
C SER A 458 -7.83 15.33 17.56
N GLN A 459 -7.19 14.57 18.45
CA GLN A 459 -7.66 14.38 19.84
C GLN A 459 -7.31 15.59 20.74
N ALA A 460 -6.23 16.31 20.43
CA ALA A 460 -5.85 17.56 21.08
C ALA A 460 -6.73 18.75 20.65
N LYS A 461 -7.98 18.77 21.13
CA LYS A 461 -8.97 19.83 20.85
C LYS A 461 -8.91 21.01 21.81
N THR A 462 -8.38 20.81 23.02
CA THR A 462 -8.34 21.83 24.09
C THR A 462 -7.02 21.77 24.83
N LYS A 463 -6.70 22.80 25.62
CA LYS A 463 -5.48 22.80 26.46
C LYS A 463 -5.43 21.62 27.44
N VAL A 464 -6.58 21.13 27.93
CA VAL A 464 -6.64 19.96 28.84
C VAL A 464 -6.30 18.67 28.09
N THR A 465 -6.69 18.57 26.82
CA THR A 465 -6.46 17.39 25.98
C THR A 465 -5.21 17.49 25.11
N SER A 466 -4.32 18.47 25.35
CA SER A 466 -3.08 18.67 24.57
C SER A 466 -2.16 17.44 24.57
N HIS A 467 -2.13 16.69 25.68
CA HIS A 467 -1.37 15.45 25.82
C HIS A 467 -1.82 14.35 24.85
N LEU A 468 -3.00 14.48 24.23
CA LEU A 468 -3.51 13.58 23.21
C LEU A 468 -3.13 14.01 21.78
N SER A 469 -2.18 14.94 21.60
CA SER A 469 -1.67 15.28 20.27
C SER A 469 -0.89 14.13 19.65
N GLU A 470 -0.87 14.03 18.33
CA GLU A 470 -0.12 13.04 17.57
C GLU A 470 1.37 13.00 17.94
N MET A 471 1.99 14.16 18.18
CA MET A 471 3.39 14.26 18.63
C MET A 471 3.61 13.58 20.00
N ASN A 472 2.71 13.78 20.96
CA ASN A 472 2.78 13.13 22.28
C ASN A 472 2.58 11.61 22.17
N PHE A 473 1.67 11.16 21.30
CA PHE A 473 1.54 9.73 20.99
C PHE A 473 2.85 9.16 20.44
N MET A 474 3.49 9.86 19.49
CA MET A 474 4.78 9.45 18.93
C MET A 474 5.88 9.36 19.99
N ILE A 475 6.08 10.40 20.79
CA ILE A 475 7.10 10.45 21.84
C ILE A 475 6.88 9.31 22.85
N LYS A 476 5.64 9.12 23.32
CA LYS A 476 5.29 8.04 24.25
C LYS A 476 5.53 6.65 23.65
N ALA A 477 5.17 6.46 22.38
CA ALA A 477 5.33 5.21 21.66
C ALA A 477 6.82 4.86 21.46
N LEU A 478 7.65 5.83 21.08
CA LEU A 478 9.09 5.65 20.87
C LEU A 478 9.81 5.12 22.11
N GLY A 479 9.39 5.55 23.32
CA GLY A 479 9.94 5.04 24.58
C GLY A 479 9.76 3.53 24.82
N ARG A 480 8.99 2.83 23.98
CA ARG A 480 8.87 1.36 24.02
C ARG A 480 9.96 0.65 23.22
N LEU A 481 10.64 1.34 22.31
CA LEU A 481 11.71 0.77 21.50
C LEU A 481 13.01 0.65 22.29
N LYS A 482 13.85 -0.30 21.90
CA LYS A 482 15.26 -0.29 22.28
C LYS A 482 16.02 0.82 21.54
N CYS A 483 17.16 1.23 22.07
CA CYS A 483 18.06 2.13 21.35
C CYS A 483 18.49 1.52 20.00
N GLY A 484 18.39 2.30 18.92
CA GLY A 484 18.58 1.86 17.54
C GLY A 484 17.35 1.17 16.92
N GLY A 485 16.26 0.99 17.67
CA GLY A 485 14.98 0.51 17.14
C GLY A 485 14.40 1.52 16.15
N ARG A 486 13.62 1.05 15.18
CA ARG A 486 13.03 1.92 14.14
C ARG A 486 11.53 2.02 14.26
N ALA A 487 11.01 3.23 14.08
CA ALA A 487 9.59 3.52 14.09
C ALA A 487 9.14 4.14 12.76
N ALA A 488 7.91 3.87 12.36
CA ALA A 488 7.21 4.70 11.39
C ALA A 488 5.82 5.07 11.91
N PHE A 489 5.47 6.34 11.76
CA PHE A 489 4.16 6.89 12.11
C PHE A 489 3.53 7.52 10.88
N ILE A 490 2.22 7.31 10.70
CA ILE A 490 1.43 8.05 9.71
C ILE A 490 0.53 9.05 10.42
N VAL A 491 0.74 10.34 10.18
CA VAL A 491 0.09 11.44 10.92
C VAL A 491 -0.38 12.54 9.97
N PRO A 492 -1.29 13.43 10.37
CA PRO A 492 -1.64 14.60 9.57
C PRO A 492 -0.43 15.51 9.37
N GLN A 493 -0.36 16.18 8.22
CA GLN A 493 0.70 17.13 7.87
C GLN A 493 0.91 18.23 8.93
N SER A 494 -0.13 18.65 9.64
CA SER A 494 -0.03 19.63 10.74
C SER A 494 0.91 19.18 11.86
N THR A 495 1.14 17.88 12.01
CA THR A 495 2.08 17.33 13.01
C THR A 495 3.54 17.71 12.68
N MET A 496 3.85 17.90 11.40
CA MET A 496 5.20 18.26 10.92
C MET A 496 5.44 19.78 10.87
N THR A 497 4.40 20.59 11.12
CA THR A 497 4.45 22.05 11.06
C THR A 497 4.25 22.65 12.46
N SER A 498 3.15 23.36 12.69
CA SER A 498 2.85 24.09 13.93
C SER A 498 2.04 23.28 14.96
N GLY A 499 1.64 22.06 14.64
CA GLY A 499 0.85 21.21 15.53
C GLY A 499 -0.62 21.64 15.66
N PRO A 500 -1.36 21.03 16.61
CA PRO A 500 -2.77 21.35 16.82
C PRO A 500 -2.93 22.70 17.54
N LYS A 501 -3.99 23.45 17.20
CA LYS A 501 -4.34 24.76 17.81
C LYS A 501 -4.46 24.74 19.35
N ALA A 502 -4.64 23.56 19.94
CA ALA A 502 -4.72 23.37 21.39
C ALA A 502 -3.37 23.55 22.11
N ILE A 503 -2.25 23.52 21.38
CA ILE A 503 -0.88 23.66 21.89
C ILE A 503 -0.33 24.98 21.33
N LYS A 504 0.34 25.77 22.17
CA LYS A 504 1.00 27.00 21.69
C LYS A 504 2.24 26.64 20.88
N ASP A 505 2.55 27.43 19.87
CA ASP A 505 3.72 27.20 18.99
C ASP A 505 5.03 27.03 19.76
N ALA A 506 5.24 27.77 20.85
CA ALA A 506 6.43 27.62 21.70
C ALA A 506 6.49 26.25 22.39
N ASP A 507 5.38 25.81 22.99
CA ASP A 507 5.28 24.51 23.64
C ASP A 507 5.40 23.37 22.61
N TYR A 508 4.87 23.56 21.39
CA TYR A 508 4.99 22.57 20.32
C TYR A 508 6.42 22.47 19.76
N ARG A 509 7.13 23.59 19.69
CA ARG A 509 8.56 23.62 19.37
C ARG A 509 9.37 22.83 20.39
N GLU A 510 9.04 22.91 21.68
CA GLU A 510 9.69 22.10 22.72
C GLU A 510 9.45 20.60 22.52
N LEU A 511 8.24 20.17 22.13
CA LEU A 511 7.97 18.77 21.78
C LEU A 511 8.79 18.30 20.57
N LYS A 512 8.91 19.15 19.53
CA LYS A 512 9.78 18.86 18.38
C LYS A 512 11.24 18.75 18.81
N GLN A 513 11.70 19.63 19.69
CA GLN A 513 13.07 19.58 20.23
C GLN A 513 13.29 18.30 21.04
N GLU A 514 12.36 17.91 21.91
CA GLU A 514 12.41 16.64 22.66
C GLU A 514 12.53 15.43 21.73
N LEU A 515 11.76 15.41 20.64
CA LEU A 515 11.84 14.36 19.63
C LEU A 515 13.24 14.29 19.01
N LEU A 516 13.81 15.43 18.60
CA LEU A 516 15.14 15.50 17.96
C LEU A 516 16.29 15.19 18.94
N ASP A 517 16.14 15.54 20.21
CA ASP A 517 17.17 15.31 21.23
C ASP A 517 17.33 13.82 21.55
N ASN A 518 16.27 13.03 21.41
CA ASN A 518 16.25 11.62 21.76
C ASN A 518 16.19 10.67 20.55
N ASN A 519 15.93 11.18 19.35
CA ASN A 519 15.68 10.36 18.16
C ASN A 519 16.25 11.02 16.89
N ARG A 520 16.45 10.18 15.86
CA ARG A 520 16.95 10.60 14.55
C ARG A 520 15.85 10.39 13.55
N ILE A 521 15.42 11.46 12.90
CA ILE A 521 14.52 11.40 11.75
C ILE A 521 15.31 10.89 10.56
N ILE A 522 14.94 9.72 10.06
CA ILE A 522 15.50 9.14 8.83
C ILE A 522 14.86 9.79 7.62
N ALA A 523 13.51 9.80 7.59
CA ALA A 523 12.75 10.34 6.47
C ALA A 523 11.42 10.95 6.92
N VAL A 524 10.96 11.95 6.17
CA VAL A 524 9.59 12.48 6.22
C VAL A 524 9.00 12.47 4.82
N ILE A 525 7.89 11.77 4.64
CA ILE A 525 7.33 11.41 3.34
C ILE A 525 5.92 11.99 3.24
N THR A 526 5.73 12.98 2.38
CA THR A 526 4.41 13.56 2.10
C THR A 526 3.63 12.58 1.23
N MET A 527 2.50 12.07 1.74
CA MET A 527 1.71 11.03 1.06
C MET A 527 0.60 11.62 0.19
N ASN A 528 0.01 10.78 -0.65
CA ASN A 528 -1.17 11.14 -1.44
C ASN A 528 -2.32 11.63 -0.52
N PRO A 529 -2.90 12.83 -0.74
CA PRO A 529 -3.98 13.35 0.10
C PRO A 529 -5.27 12.51 0.04
N LYS A 530 -5.37 11.58 -0.91
CA LYS A 530 -6.50 10.65 -1.03
C LYS A 530 -6.26 9.31 -0.35
N THR A 531 -5.11 9.09 0.30
CA THR A 531 -4.76 7.83 0.98
C THR A 531 -5.86 7.34 1.92
N PHE A 532 -6.53 8.24 2.64
CA PHE A 532 -7.60 7.92 3.59
C PHE A 532 -8.99 8.29 3.09
N TYR A 533 -9.20 8.42 1.77
CA TYR A 533 -10.51 8.74 1.20
C TYR A 533 -11.61 7.81 1.76
N PRO A 534 -12.78 8.35 2.18
CA PRO A 534 -13.27 9.71 1.96
C PRO A 534 -12.83 10.74 3.02
N TYR A 535 -12.03 10.37 4.01
CA TYR A 535 -11.56 11.31 5.03
C TYR A 535 -10.57 12.31 4.42
N GLY A 536 -10.90 13.60 4.50
CA GLY A 536 -10.04 14.68 4.03
C GLY A 536 -8.90 14.94 5.00
N THR A 537 -7.74 14.34 4.75
CA THR A 537 -6.49 14.60 5.48
C THR A 537 -5.31 14.56 4.51
N SER A 538 -4.26 15.33 4.77
CA SER A 538 -2.98 15.23 4.06
C SER A 538 -2.03 14.44 4.94
N PRO A 539 -1.84 13.12 4.70
CA PRO A 539 -1.03 12.31 5.58
C PRO A 539 0.46 12.46 5.27
N VAL A 540 1.26 12.29 6.31
CA VAL A 540 2.72 12.25 6.25
C VAL A 540 3.20 11.03 7.01
N VAL A 541 4.13 10.29 6.41
CA VAL A 541 4.85 9.21 7.08
C VAL A 541 6.18 9.75 7.59
N ILE A 542 6.43 9.64 8.89
CA ILE A 542 7.74 9.93 9.50
C ILE A 542 8.41 8.64 9.93
N VAL A 543 9.67 8.45 9.52
CA VAL A 543 10.51 7.30 9.86
C VAL A 543 11.61 7.75 10.79
N LEU A 544 11.75 7.07 11.94
CA LEU A 544 12.63 7.45 13.03
C LEU A 544 13.48 6.29 13.49
N GLU A 545 14.64 6.61 14.06
CA GLU A 545 15.44 5.71 14.87
C GLU A 545 15.50 6.21 16.32
N HIS A 546 15.09 5.36 17.24
CA HIS A 546 14.96 5.70 18.65
C HIS A 546 16.31 5.66 19.39
N GLY A 547 16.51 6.59 20.33
CA GLY A 547 17.69 6.63 21.20
C GLY A 547 18.95 7.18 20.53
N VAL A 548 18.85 7.62 19.27
CA VAL A 548 19.95 8.21 18.49
C VAL A 548 19.60 9.68 18.24
N PRO A 549 20.23 10.67 18.89
CA PRO A 549 19.89 12.09 18.70
C PRO A 549 20.11 12.57 17.25
N GLN A 550 19.28 13.51 16.77
CA GLN A 550 19.37 14.07 15.42
C GLN A 550 20.74 14.74 15.17
N LYS A 551 21.10 15.74 16.00
CA LYS A 551 22.32 16.56 15.84
C LYS A 551 22.53 17.02 14.38
N ASP A 552 23.72 16.81 13.84
CA ASP A 552 24.07 17.16 12.45
C ASP A 552 23.65 16.10 11.42
N SER A 553 22.92 15.06 11.83
CA SER A 553 22.40 14.06 10.90
C SER A 553 21.44 14.73 9.92
N ARG A 554 21.52 14.32 8.65
CA ARG A 554 20.58 14.78 7.63
C ARG A 554 19.45 13.78 7.45
N SER A 555 18.25 14.30 7.27
CA SER A 555 17.01 13.57 7.03
C SER A 555 16.58 13.73 5.57
N ILE A 556 15.89 12.72 5.04
CA ILE A 556 15.33 12.76 3.68
C ILE A 556 13.89 13.26 3.74
N LEU A 557 13.57 14.31 3.01
CA LEU A 557 12.21 14.79 2.80
C LEU A 557 11.78 14.36 1.40
N TYR A 558 10.70 13.59 1.28
CA TYR A 558 10.26 13.02 0.00
C TYR A 558 8.82 13.40 -0.29
N ASP A 559 8.55 13.91 -1.49
CA ASP A 559 7.19 14.15 -2.00
C ASP A 559 6.67 12.91 -2.73
N PHE A 560 5.81 12.15 -2.05
CA PHE A 560 5.20 10.92 -2.54
C PHE A 560 3.69 11.09 -2.77
N ARG A 561 3.26 12.31 -3.11
CA ARG A 561 1.85 12.59 -3.43
C ARG A 561 1.39 11.86 -4.70
N ASP A 562 2.28 11.71 -5.67
CA ASP A 562 2.11 10.82 -6.81
C ASP A 562 2.71 9.44 -6.48
N ASP A 563 1.95 8.66 -5.70
CA ASP A 563 2.33 7.32 -5.23
C ASP A 563 1.94 6.20 -6.21
N GLY A 564 1.40 6.55 -7.38
CA GLY A 564 0.84 5.59 -8.33
C GLY A 564 -0.49 5.00 -7.87
N ASN A 565 -1.22 5.64 -6.94
CA ASN A 565 -2.58 5.25 -6.61
C ASN A 565 -3.60 6.24 -7.18
N ILE A 566 -4.66 5.70 -7.78
CA ILE A 566 -5.77 6.46 -8.38
C ILE A 566 -7.05 6.15 -7.60
N LEU A 567 -7.84 7.21 -7.33
CA LEU A 567 -9.12 7.07 -6.68
C LEU A 567 -10.16 6.50 -7.65
N ASN A 568 -10.67 5.31 -7.33
CA ASN A 568 -11.88 4.75 -7.91
C ASN A 568 -13.09 5.08 -7.01
N PRO A 569 -14.15 5.72 -7.53
CA PRO A 569 -15.33 6.10 -6.72
C PRO A 569 -16.02 4.95 -5.98
N HIS A 570 -15.94 3.72 -6.51
CA HIS A 570 -16.60 2.54 -5.95
C HIS A 570 -15.66 1.69 -5.11
N LEU A 571 -14.39 1.56 -5.53
CA LEU A 571 -13.42 0.64 -4.91
C LEU A 571 -12.42 1.33 -3.97
N GLY A 572 -12.39 2.67 -3.93
CA GLY A 572 -11.42 3.43 -3.15
C GLY A 572 -10.10 3.62 -3.90
N MET A 573 -9.01 3.78 -3.17
CA MET A 573 -7.67 3.95 -3.76
C MET A 573 -7.18 2.63 -4.37
N LEU A 574 -6.78 2.68 -5.64
CA LEU A 574 -6.26 1.52 -6.37
C LEU A 574 -4.89 1.83 -6.96
N GLU A 575 -3.99 0.85 -6.93
CA GLU A 575 -2.68 0.94 -7.56
C GLU A 575 -2.81 0.98 -9.08
N ASP A 576 -2.23 1.97 -9.73
CA ASP A 576 -2.00 1.96 -11.17
C ASP A 576 -0.70 1.19 -11.50
N ALA A 577 -0.41 1.11 -12.79
CA ALA A 577 0.76 0.39 -13.28
C ALA A 577 2.12 0.95 -12.84
N THR A 578 2.15 2.14 -12.23
CA THR A 578 3.37 2.83 -11.77
C THR A 578 3.61 2.69 -10.25
N ALA A 579 2.63 2.18 -9.49
CA ALA A 579 2.72 2.08 -8.03
C ALA A 579 3.95 1.28 -7.55
N THR A 580 4.19 0.11 -8.15
CA THR A 580 5.30 -0.79 -7.79
C THR A 580 6.66 -0.11 -7.93
N GLU A 581 6.90 0.56 -9.05
CA GLU A 581 8.17 1.23 -9.30
C GLU A 581 8.36 2.50 -8.46
N LYS A 582 7.30 3.30 -8.26
CA LYS A 582 7.34 4.50 -7.42
C LYS A 582 7.65 4.13 -5.98
N ARG A 583 7.01 3.08 -5.47
CA ARG A 583 7.31 2.50 -4.16
C ARG A 583 8.77 2.05 -4.06
N LYS A 584 9.27 1.31 -5.04
CA LYS A 584 10.67 0.84 -5.05
C LYS A 584 11.65 2.02 -5.03
N ARG A 585 11.41 3.05 -5.86
CA ARG A 585 12.24 4.27 -5.90
C ARG A 585 12.26 4.98 -4.55
N LEU A 586 11.12 5.14 -3.89
CA LEU A 586 11.04 5.70 -2.54
C LEU A 586 11.90 4.90 -1.55
N LEU A 587 11.75 3.58 -1.52
CA LEU A 587 12.49 2.69 -0.61
C LEU A 587 13.99 2.73 -0.87
N ASP A 588 14.41 2.71 -2.13
CA ASP A 588 15.82 2.74 -2.51
C ASP A 588 16.45 4.12 -2.22
N THR A 589 15.70 5.22 -2.39
CA THR A 589 16.14 6.56 -2.01
C THR A 589 16.37 6.66 -0.50
N ILE A 590 15.42 6.16 0.31
CA ILE A 590 15.51 6.23 1.78
C ILE A 590 16.62 5.31 2.32
N LYS A 591 16.90 4.20 1.64
CA LYS A 591 17.99 3.27 1.98
C LYS A 591 19.35 3.71 1.42
N ASP A 592 19.47 4.95 0.93
CA ASP A 592 20.67 5.53 0.33
C ASP A 592 21.27 4.66 -0.79
N LYS A 593 20.41 3.93 -1.53
CA LYS A 593 20.80 3.11 -2.69
C LYS A 593 20.77 3.88 -4.01
N ILE A 594 20.02 4.97 -4.07
CA ILE A 594 19.88 5.86 -5.23
C ILE A 594 20.16 7.29 -4.79
N ASP A 595 20.80 8.07 -5.66
CA ASP A 595 21.06 9.49 -5.44
C ASP A 595 19.74 10.28 -5.34
N ILE A 596 19.73 11.26 -4.43
CA ILE A 596 18.57 12.12 -4.18
C ILE A 596 18.32 13.03 -5.38
N ASP A 597 17.08 12.97 -5.86
CA ASP A 597 16.56 13.80 -6.94
C ASP A 597 15.90 15.03 -6.32
N GLY A 598 16.54 16.19 -6.48
CA GLY A 598 16.13 17.46 -5.87
C GLY A 598 14.71 17.93 -6.20
N VAL A 599 14.02 17.30 -7.16
CA VAL A 599 12.63 17.61 -7.52
C VAL A 599 11.61 16.98 -6.56
N ASN A 600 11.82 15.70 -6.20
CA ASN A 600 10.89 14.93 -5.36
C ASN A 600 11.49 14.57 -4.00
N SER A 601 12.78 14.82 -3.79
CA SER A 601 13.50 14.43 -2.59
C SER A 601 14.61 15.42 -2.24
N ILE A 602 14.74 15.73 -0.96
CA ILE A 602 15.79 16.62 -0.44
C ILE A 602 16.44 15.97 0.78
N LYS A 603 17.75 16.14 0.94
CA LYS A 603 18.48 15.73 2.16
C LYS A 603 18.97 16.95 2.91
N THR A 604 18.41 17.20 4.09
CA THR A 604 18.68 18.40 4.88
C THR A 604 18.78 18.09 6.37
N THR A 605 19.37 18.99 7.16
CA THR A 605 19.33 18.92 8.62
C THR A 605 18.05 19.59 9.10
N LEU A 606 17.34 18.96 10.04
CA LEU A 606 16.08 19.46 10.58
C LEU A 606 16.29 20.07 11.97
N THR A 607 15.65 21.21 12.22
CA THR A 607 15.57 21.89 13.51
C THR A 607 14.13 21.93 14.03
N ALA A 608 13.93 22.26 15.30
CA ALA A 608 12.59 22.37 15.86
C ALA A 608 11.77 23.54 15.24
N ASP A 609 12.45 24.53 14.66
CA ASP A 609 11.83 25.69 14.01
C ASP A 609 11.33 25.42 12.59
N ASP A 610 11.86 24.42 11.90
CA ASP A 610 11.52 24.13 10.50
C ASP A 610 10.15 23.48 10.34
N GLU A 611 9.47 23.68 9.22
CA GLU A 611 8.41 22.74 8.80
C GLU A 611 9.06 21.50 8.19
N TRP A 612 8.85 20.32 8.77
CA TRP A 612 9.52 19.08 8.35
C TRP A 612 8.91 18.48 7.08
N LEU A 613 8.75 19.28 6.03
CA LEU A 613 8.11 18.92 4.78
C LEU A 613 8.98 19.26 3.58
N HIS A 614 8.92 18.44 2.53
CA HIS A 614 9.64 18.68 1.28
C HIS A 614 9.40 20.11 0.73
N SER A 615 8.14 20.56 0.73
CA SER A 615 7.73 21.87 0.20
C SER A 615 8.31 23.07 0.95
N TYR A 616 8.78 22.90 2.19
CA TYR A 616 9.41 23.98 2.95
C TYR A 616 10.86 24.22 2.50
N PHE A 617 11.53 23.18 2.00
CA PHE A 617 12.94 23.23 1.57
C PHE A 617 13.12 23.25 0.05
N TYR A 618 12.09 22.85 -0.70
CA TYR A 618 12.11 22.82 -2.16
C TYR A 618 11.63 24.13 -2.76
N PHE A 619 12.40 24.67 -3.71
CA PHE A 619 12.02 25.82 -4.53
C PHE A 619 12.07 25.41 -6.00
N ASP A 620 10.92 25.41 -6.66
CA ASP A 620 10.84 25.22 -8.11
C ASP A 620 10.99 26.57 -8.80
N ASP A 621 12.17 26.83 -9.37
CA ASP A 621 12.46 28.04 -10.15
C ASP A 621 11.96 27.94 -11.60
N SER A 622 11.28 26.86 -11.99
CA SER A 622 10.76 26.72 -13.35
C SER A 622 9.57 27.66 -13.59
N ILE A 623 9.56 28.29 -14.77
CA ILE A 623 8.46 29.18 -15.16
C ILE A 623 7.23 28.30 -15.43
N PRO A 624 6.10 28.49 -14.71
CA PRO A 624 4.89 27.70 -14.92
C PRO A 624 4.42 27.75 -16.37
N THR A 625 4.00 26.61 -16.92
CA THR A 625 3.46 26.59 -18.28
C THR A 625 2.07 27.24 -18.32
N PRO A 626 1.57 27.68 -19.49
CA PRO A 626 0.19 28.14 -19.62
C PRO A 626 -0.85 27.10 -19.16
N LYS A 627 -0.53 25.80 -19.28
CA LYS A 627 -1.39 24.71 -18.79
C LYS A 627 -1.44 24.68 -17.26
N ASP A 628 -0.31 24.89 -16.59
CA ASP A 628 -0.24 24.90 -15.13
C ASP A 628 -1.03 26.09 -14.57
N PHE A 629 -0.91 27.26 -15.20
CA PHE A 629 -1.71 28.44 -14.86
C PHE A 629 -3.22 28.18 -15.02
N LEU A 630 -3.64 27.56 -16.13
CA LEU A 630 -5.04 27.21 -16.36
C LEU A 630 -5.56 26.16 -15.36
N SER A 631 -4.71 25.20 -14.95
CA SER A 631 -5.07 24.23 -13.91
C SER A 631 -5.26 24.91 -12.57
N ALA A 632 -4.34 25.78 -12.16
CA ALA A 632 -4.44 26.53 -10.91
C ALA A 632 -5.70 27.41 -10.86
N LEU A 633 -6.04 28.08 -11.98
CA LEU A 633 -7.30 28.83 -12.11
C LEU A 633 -8.53 27.94 -11.96
N ARG A 634 -8.51 26.74 -12.58
CA ARG A 634 -9.61 25.78 -12.47
C ARG A 634 -9.76 25.28 -11.03
N ASP A 635 -8.66 24.96 -10.37
CA ASP A 635 -8.66 24.46 -9.00
C ASP A 635 -9.16 25.55 -8.04
N TYR A 636 -8.70 26.80 -8.21
CA TYR A 636 -9.20 27.95 -7.46
C TYR A 636 -10.70 28.17 -7.67
N ALA A 637 -11.18 28.21 -8.91
CA ALA A 637 -12.60 28.39 -9.21
C ALA A 637 -13.46 27.25 -8.64
N THR A 638 -12.96 26.01 -8.68
CA THR A 638 -13.63 24.83 -8.10
C THR A 638 -13.69 24.93 -6.59
N PHE A 639 -12.58 25.33 -5.95
CA PHE A 639 -12.51 25.54 -4.51
C PHE A 639 -13.46 26.67 -4.06
N GLU A 640 -13.38 27.84 -4.68
CA GLU A 640 -14.24 29.00 -4.41
C GLU A 640 -15.73 28.61 -4.53
N TYR A 641 -16.09 27.93 -5.61
CA TYR A 641 -17.45 27.45 -5.81
C TYR A 641 -17.88 26.44 -4.73
N SER A 642 -17.01 25.49 -4.38
CA SER A 642 -17.29 24.50 -3.33
C SER A 642 -17.50 25.13 -1.95
N MET A 643 -16.74 26.17 -1.63
CA MET A 643 -16.82 26.90 -0.36
C MET A 643 -18.10 27.74 -0.30
N LYS A 644 -18.47 28.41 -1.41
CA LYS A 644 -19.75 29.14 -1.52
C LYS A 644 -20.97 28.23 -1.36
N ILE A 645 -20.93 27.00 -1.92
CA ILE A 645 -22.00 26.02 -1.73
C ILE A 645 -22.05 25.46 -0.30
N SER A 646 -20.90 25.41 0.37
CA SER A 646 -20.79 24.86 1.74
C SER A 646 -21.05 25.91 2.83
N ASP A 647 -21.70 27.03 2.52
CA ASP A 647 -21.93 28.18 3.42
C ASP A 647 -20.64 28.72 4.07
N ARG A 648 -19.51 28.64 3.36
CA ARG A 648 -18.19 29.20 3.76
C ARG A 648 -17.64 30.17 2.70
N GLY A 649 -18.52 30.83 1.95
CA GLY A 649 -18.15 31.74 0.87
C GLY A 649 -17.56 33.08 1.35
N ASP A 650 -17.83 33.42 2.60
CA ASP A 650 -17.37 34.62 3.31
C ASP A 650 -15.84 34.74 3.38
N ILE A 651 -15.10 33.64 3.24
CA ILE A 651 -13.63 33.63 3.19
C ILE A 651 -13.05 34.32 1.94
N PHE A 652 -13.89 34.69 0.96
CA PHE A 652 -13.49 35.38 -0.28
C PHE A 652 -14.06 36.79 -0.41
N ASP A 653 -14.77 37.29 0.60
CA ASP A 653 -15.46 38.59 0.54
C ASP A 653 -14.58 39.76 1.05
N ASP A 654 -13.26 39.57 1.18
CA ASP A 654 -12.27 40.62 1.55
C ASP A 654 -11.62 41.32 0.35
#